data_AF-A0AAJ6UIB0-F1
#
_entry.id   AF-A0AAJ6UIB0-F1
#
_cell.length_a   1.000
_cell.length_b   1.000
_cell.length_c   1.000
_cell.angle_alpha   90.00
_cell.angle_beta   90.00
_cell.angle_gamma   90.00
#
_symmetry.space_group_name_H-M   'P 1'
#
loop_
_entity.id
_entity.type
_entity.pdbx_description
1 polymer ?
#
loop_
_entity_poly.entity_id
_entity_poly.type
_entity_poly.pdbx_seq_one_letter_code
_entity_poly.pdbx_strand_id
1 'polypeptide(L)'
;MYAMKRVYSPFKSELTFRISPATSRAWKDGFFWKTRVPSGSKVSCTPGSIRAVISSDDKALEPSSKEASNKEVDEIVFSSSSNKLGKGGIDVRAVITIRKKIKEKINEKIEDQWEYFVNGIGKGILIQLVSEETDPETNSGKSVQASVRGWLPKPSNNEHIIEYAADFTVPFDFGNPGVVLVTNLHGKEFYLMEIVVHGFDAGPLFFPANTWIHSSKDNPDSRIIFRNQAYLPSQTPPGIKDLRREDLLSLRGNGKGERKPHDRIYDYALYNDLGNPDKDDELARPVLGGEKWPYPRRCRTGRPPTKKDPKCETRIEKPHPVYVPRDETFEEIKRNTFSTGRLKALLHNLIPAIAATLSSSDIPFTCFSDIDKLYNDGFILKTEELGEIVQNPFLGNFMKRVLSVSERLLIYDIPAVIKRDRFAWLRDSEFARQTLAGVNPVNIEILKEFPILSKLDPAVYGPPESAITEELIEHELHGMSVEKAIEEKRLFILNYHDMLLPFIEKMNSLPGRKAYASRTVFFYDQAGILRPVVIELSLPPSPSSPCNKHVYIHGHDATTHWIWKLAKAHVCSNDAGVHQLVNHWLRTHACMETYLIATHRQLSAMHPIYKLIHPHARYTLEINALARQSLINGGGIIEACFSPGKYAMEISSAAYKNMWRFDMEALPADLVRRGMAVEDPSMPCGVRLVIEDYPYASDGLLIWSAIKEYVESYVDHFYSEPNSVTSDIELQAWWNEIKNKGHFDKRSEPWWPKLDTKEDVSGILTTMIWIASGQHAALNFGQYPFGGYVPSRPTLMRKLIPLENEQDHEKFIRNPQHTFLSSLPTQLQATKIMAAQDTLSTHSPDEEYLGQVSHLHSHWINDHEIVELFNRFSARLEEIEGIINLRNKDARLKNRSGAGVPPYELLVPTSGPGVTGRGIPNSISI
;
A
#
# COMPACT_ATOMS: atom_id res chain seq x y z
N MET A 1 14.84 -36.81 69.57
CA MET A 1 14.89 -37.87 70.60
C MET A 1 14.96 -39.19 69.85
N TYR A 2 16.08 -39.93 69.93
CA TYR A 2 16.49 -41.05 69.04
C TYR A 2 16.60 -40.65 67.53
N ALA A 3 17.67 -40.89 66.74
CA ALA A 3 18.63 -42.00 66.58
C ALA A 3 18.05 -43.16 65.70
N MET A 4 18.76 -43.75 64.72
CA MET A 4 20.22 -43.87 64.49
C MET A 4 20.67 -43.81 63.00
N LYS A 5 21.92 -43.34 62.76
CA LYS A 5 23.06 -43.93 61.99
C LYS A 5 22.83 -44.58 60.60
N ARG A 6 23.74 -44.52 59.60
CA ARG A 6 25.07 -43.85 59.38
C ARG A 6 25.30 -43.72 57.83
N VAL A 7 26.46 -43.54 57.17
CA VAL A 7 27.91 -43.75 57.48
C VAL A 7 28.82 -42.68 56.80
N TYR A 8 30.06 -43.01 56.45
CA TYR A 8 31.11 -42.16 55.83
C TYR A 8 31.28 -42.52 54.32
N SER A 9 31.84 -41.73 53.38
CA SER A 9 32.91 -40.69 53.40
C SER A 9 34.32 -41.28 53.63
N PRO A 10 35.49 -40.62 53.34
CA PRO A 10 35.71 -39.23 52.86
C PRO A 10 36.89 -38.96 51.86
N PHE A 11 37.09 -37.66 51.53
CA PHE A 11 38.36 -36.93 51.25
C PHE A 11 38.99 -36.78 49.83
N LYS A 12 39.91 -35.79 49.77
CA LYS A 12 40.51 -35.01 48.64
C LYS A 12 41.73 -35.74 47.98
N SER A 13 42.54 -35.22 47.03
CA SER A 13 42.94 -33.84 46.68
C SER A 13 43.72 -33.64 45.34
N GLU A 14 43.52 -32.47 44.72
CA GLU A 14 44.54 -31.51 44.19
C GLU A 14 45.47 -31.74 42.96
N LEU A 15 45.80 -30.58 42.35
CA LEU A 15 47.04 -30.13 41.65
C LEU A 15 47.38 -30.50 40.16
N THR A 16 46.98 -29.58 39.25
CA THR A 16 47.84 -28.72 38.37
C THR A 16 48.62 -29.14 37.09
N PHE A 17 48.43 -28.30 36.05
CA PHE A 17 49.43 -27.57 35.19
C PHE A 17 49.99 -28.09 33.84
N ARG A 18 50.08 -27.12 32.90
CA ARG A 18 50.96 -26.94 31.70
C ARG A 18 50.67 -27.80 30.45
N ILE A 19 51.10 -27.43 29.23
CA ILE A 19 51.17 -26.16 28.47
C ILE A 19 51.43 -26.55 26.97
N SER A 20 50.97 -25.71 26.02
CA SER A 20 51.25 -25.54 24.56
C SER A 20 52.57 -26.08 23.92
N PRO A 21 52.81 -25.98 22.58
CA PRO A 21 51.94 -25.90 21.37
C PRO A 21 52.41 -26.86 20.22
N ALA A 22 51.91 -26.71 18.96
CA ALA A 22 52.73 -26.41 17.74
C ALA A 22 52.22 -26.92 16.35
N THR A 23 52.07 -25.97 15.41
CA THR A 23 52.49 -25.98 13.97
C THR A 23 52.14 -27.10 12.94
N SER A 24 51.21 -26.75 12.04
CA SER A 24 51.45 -26.53 10.57
C SER A 24 51.40 -27.66 9.50
N ARG A 25 51.19 -27.18 8.25
CA ARG A 25 51.46 -27.78 6.91
C ARG A 25 50.50 -28.84 6.31
N ALA A 26 49.55 -28.29 5.58
CA ALA A 26 49.01 -28.71 4.27
C ALA A 26 49.80 -29.72 3.39
N TRP A 27 49.05 -30.51 2.60
CA TRP A 27 49.06 -30.70 1.13
C TRP A 27 47.83 -31.60 0.80
N LYS A 28 46.93 -31.32 -0.16
CA LYS A 28 46.97 -31.31 -1.65
C LYS A 28 46.76 -32.69 -2.33
N ASP A 29 45.69 -32.76 -3.14
CA ASP A 29 45.40 -33.60 -4.33
C ASP A 29 45.38 -35.17 -4.24
N GLY A 30 44.46 -35.84 -4.97
CA GLY A 30 44.73 -37.18 -5.55
C GLY A 30 43.72 -38.36 -5.44
N PHE A 31 42.67 -38.36 -6.27
CA PHE A 31 42.08 -39.52 -7.01
C PHE A 31 42.08 -40.99 -6.48
N PHE A 32 40.85 -41.51 -6.26
CA PHE A 32 40.26 -42.76 -6.81
C PHE A 32 40.78 -44.19 -6.47
N TRP A 33 39.94 -45.18 -6.87
CA TRP A 33 40.03 -46.65 -6.68
C TRP A 33 39.74 -47.13 -5.25
N LYS A 34 39.08 -48.28 -4.99
CA LYS A 34 38.87 -49.50 -5.82
C LYS A 34 37.47 -50.11 -5.69
N THR A 35 37.10 -50.85 -6.74
CA THR A 35 35.97 -51.78 -6.84
C THR A 35 36.13 -53.06 -6.02
N ARG A 36 35.02 -53.63 -5.49
CA ARG A 36 34.51 -54.98 -5.87
C ARG A 36 33.19 -55.37 -5.18
N VAL A 37 32.52 -56.36 -5.76
CA VAL A 37 31.18 -56.90 -5.42
C VAL A 37 31.30 -58.44 -5.37
N PRO A 38 30.58 -59.16 -4.48
CA PRO A 38 29.59 -60.14 -4.96
C PRO A 38 28.30 -60.31 -4.10
N SER A 39 27.15 -60.34 -4.79
CA SER A 39 25.90 -61.15 -4.58
C SER A 39 25.51 -61.70 -3.19
N GLY A 40 24.24 -61.73 -2.77
CA GLY A 40 22.94 -61.42 -3.41
C GLY A 40 21.78 -61.62 -2.40
N SER A 41 20.48 -61.68 -2.72
CA SER A 41 19.77 -61.64 -4.02
C SER A 41 18.25 -61.40 -3.84
N LYS A 42 17.59 -60.67 -4.78
CA LYS A 42 16.11 -60.47 -4.93
C LYS A 42 15.46 -59.68 -3.76
N VAL A 43 14.40 -58.88 -3.94
CA VAL A 43 13.35 -58.76 -4.97
C VAL A 43 13.35 -57.37 -5.64
N SER A 44 12.77 -57.24 -6.85
CA SER A 44 12.82 -56.03 -7.69
C SER A 44 11.44 -55.62 -8.23
N CYS A 45 11.05 -54.33 -8.08
CA CYS A 45 9.92 -53.69 -8.75
C CYS A 45 10.19 -52.20 -9.01
N THR A 46 10.31 -51.79 -10.29
CA THR A 46 10.19 -50.43 -10.90
C THR A 46 10.95 -50.42 -12.25
N PRO A 47 10.76 -49.42 -13.14
CA PRO A 47 9.50 -48.73 -13.49
C PRO A 47 9.23 -48.83 -15.02
N GLY A 48 7.99 -48.56 -15.45
CA GLY A 48 7.60 -48.63 -16.88
C GLY A 48 6.97 -47.34 -17.41
N SER A 49 7.65 -46.66 -18.33
CA SER A 49 7.04 -45.69 -19.24
C SER A 49 6.46 -46.44 -20.44
N ILE A 50 5.27 -46.06 -20.92
CA ILE A 50 4.67 -46.63 -22.14
C ILE A 50 4.20 -45.50 -23.06
N ARG A 51 4.62 -45.59 -24.33
CA ARG A 51 4.14 -44.81 -25.47
C ARG A 51 3.25 -45.74 -26.32
N ALA A 52 2.23 -45.21 -26.98
CA ALA A 52 1.22 -46.02 -27.66
C ALA A 52 1.76 -46.83 -28.85
N VAL A 53 1.21 -48.03 -29.06
CA VAL A 53 1.23 -48.77 -30.34
C VAL A 53 -0.16 -49.40 -30.58
N ILE A 54 -0.51 -49.51 -31.86
CA ILE A 54 -1.75 -50.02 -32.46
C ILE A 54 -1.94 -51.53 -32.26
N SER A 55 -3.18 -52.00 -32.31
CA SER A 55 -3.54 -53.36 -32.76
C SER A 55 -4.49 -53.29 -33.95
N SER A 56 -4.18 -54.01 -35.02
CA SER A 56 -4.97 -54.10 -36.26
C SER A 56 -5.47 -55.53 -36.47
N ASP A 57 -6.56 -55.70 -37.22
CA ASP A 57 -6.79 -56.92 -38.01
C ASP A 57 -7.72 -56.61 -39.21
N ASP A 58 -7.53 -57.33 -40.32
CA ASP A 58 -7.86 -56.85 -41.67
C ASP A 58 -9.04 -57.55 -42.40
N LYS A 59 -9.59 -56.84 -43.40
CA LYS A 59 -10.16 -57.26 -44.73
C LYS A 59 -11.40 -56.42 -45.12
N ALA A 60 -11.68 -56.03 -46.37
CA ALA A 60 -10.95 -55.98 -47.67
C ALA A 60 -11.83 -55.15 -48.70
N LEU A 61 -11.54 -54.88 -49.99
CA LEU A 61 -10.43 -55.21 -50.91
C LEU A 61 -10.44 -54.20 -52.12
N GLU A 62 -9.34 -53.45 -52.32
CA GLU A 62 -8.92 -52.76 -53.59
C GLU A 62 -9.81 -51.69 -54.31
N PRO A 63 -9.25 -50.90 -55.28
CA PRO A 63 -9.65 -49.48 -55.45
C PRO A 63 -10.28 -49.10 -56.82
N SER A 64 -10.75 -47.86 -56.91
CA SER A 64 -10.81 -47.12 -58.18
C SER A 64 -10.49 -45.63 -57.97
N SER A 65 -9.77 -45.03 -58.92
CA SER A 65 -9.32 -43.63 -58.90
C SER A 65 -10.38 -42.66 -59.42
N LYS A 66 -10.47 -41.46 -58.83
CA LYS A 66 -11.00 -40.24 -59.49
C LYS A 66 -10.51 -38.97 -58.79
N GLU A 67 -10.43 -37.87 -59.52
CA GLU A 67 -9.81 -36.63 -59.06
C GLU A 67 -10.62 -35.92 -57.97
N ALA A 68 -9.90 -35.31 -57.02
CA ALA A 68 -10.48 -34.33 -56.10
C ALA A 68 -10.37 -32.94 -56.73
N SER A 69 -11.49 -32.37 -57.17
CA SER A 69 -11.57 -30.99 -57.65
C SER A 69 -11.36 -29.99 -56.51
N ASN A 70 -10.67 -28.89 -56.79
CA ASN A 70 -10.58 -27.75 -55.88
C ASN A 70 -11.97 -27.31 -55.36
N LYS A 71 -12.02 -26.86 -54.11
CA LYS A 71 -12.95 -25.82 -53.68
C LYS A 71 -12.15 -24.71 -53.04
N GLU A 72 -12.36 -23.51 -53.55
CA GLU A 72 -11.67 -22.30 -53.13
C GLU A 72 -12.19 -21.81 -51.78
N VAL A 73 -11.43 -20.90 -51.17
CA VAL A 73 -11.88 -20.14 -50.01
C VAL A 73 -12.73 -18.97 -50.54
N ASP A 74 -13.96 -18.83 -50.07
CA ASP A 74 -14.81 -17.69 -50.45
C ASP A 74 -14.24 -16.38 -49.88
N GLU A 75 -13.43 -15.68 -50.68
CA GLU A 75 -13.12 -14.26 -50.45
C GLU A 75 -14.40 -13.43 -50.60
N ILE A 76 -14.76 -12.67 -49.57
CA ILE A 76 -15.94 -11.79 -49.61
C ILE A 76 -15.61 -10.54 -50.44
N VAL A 77 -15.77 -10.66 -51.75
CA VAL A 77 -15.62 -9.56 -52.70
C VAL A 77 -16.73 -8.52 -52.50
N PHE A 78 -16.36 -7.28 -52.17
CA PHE A 78 -17.28 -6.15 -52.15
C PHE A 78 -17.77 -5.83 -53.57
N SER A 79 -19.06 -6.08 -53.83
CA SER A 79 -19.68 -5.77 -55.13
C SER A 79 -20.05 -4.29 -55.22
N SER A 80 -19.26 -3.51 -55.96
CA SER A 80 -19.54 -2.10 -56.21
C SER A 80 -20.76 -1.92 -57.13
N SER A 81 -21.84 -1.30 -56.62
CA SER A 81 -23.01 -0.92 -57.44
C SER A 81 -23.05 0.60 -57.68
N SER A 82 -22.58 1.04 -58.85
CA SER A 82 -22.53 2.45 -59.22
C SER A 82 -23.87 2.99 -59.74
N ASN A 83 -24.36 4.08 -59.12
CA ASN A 83 -25.15 5.20 -59.68
C ASN A 83 -26.43 5.58 -58.91
N LYS A 84 -26.25 6.30 -57.80
CA LYS A 84 -27.05 7.50 -57.52
C LYS A 84 -26.10 8.65 -57.20
N LEU A 85 -26.21 9.75 -57.95
CA LEU A 85 -25.35 10.91 -57.83
C LEU A 85 -25.87 11.84 -56.72
N GLY A 86 -25.29 11.74 -55.52
CA GLY A 86 -25.62 12.63 -54.39
C GLY A 86 -25.15 12.13 -53.03
N LYS A 87 -24.05 12.69 -52.53
CA LYS A 87 -23.42 12.43 -51.21
C LYS A 87 -23.08 10.95 -50.93
N GLY A 88 -21.88 10.53 -51.35
CA GLY A 88 -21.21 9.35 -50.80
C GLY A 88 -20.41 9.69 -49.54
N GLY A 89 -19.99 8.66 -48.79
CA GLY A 89 -19.15 8.76 -47.61
C GLY A 89 -18.47 7.42 -47.30
N ILE A 90 -17.71 7.38 -46.20
CA ILE A 90 -17.03 6.20 -45.68
C ILE A 90 -17.95 5.51 -44.66
N ASP A 91 -18.20 4.21 -44.82
CA ASP A 91 -18.94 3.43 -43.82
C ASP A 91 -18.01 3.00 -42.68
N VAL A 92 -18.34 3.41 -41.46
CA VAL A 92 -17.53 3.34 -40.25
C VAL A 92 -18.32 2.60 -39.16
N ARG A 93 -17.65 1.71 -38.41
CA ARG A 93 -18.26 0.95 -37.30
C ARG A 93 -17.52 1.19 -36.01
N ALA A 94 -18.21 1.71 -35.00
CA ALA A 94 -17.75 1.69 -33.62
C ALA A 94 -18.22 0.42 -32.91
N VAL A 95 -17.32 -0.30 -32.25
CA VAL A 95 -17.58 -1.41 -31.33
C VAL A 95 -17.44 -0.89 -29.91
N ILE A 96 -18.37 -1.25 -29.02
CA ILE A 96 -18.49 -0.68 -27.67
C ILE A 96 -18.46 -1.80 -26.64
N THR A 97 -17.41 -1.85 -25.83
CA THR A 97 -17.15 -2.92 -24.88
C THR A 97 -17.57 -2.50 -23.47
N ILE A 98 -18.61 -3.15 -22.94
CA ILE A 98 -19.23 -2.82 -21.64
C ILE A 98 -19.06 -3.99 -20.66
N ARG A 99 -18.64 -3.67 -19.42
CA ARG A 99 -18.51 -4.64 -18.33
C ARG A 99 -19.80 -4.71 -17.51
N LYS A 100 -20.35 -5.91 -17.34
CA LYS A 100 -21.47 -6.19 -16.44
C LYS A 100 -21.01 -6.29 -14.98
N LYS A 101 -21.97 -6.33 -14.06
CA LYS A 101 -21.72 -6.74 -12.67
C LYS A 101 -21.37 -8.22 -12.62
N ILE A 102 -20.58 -8.61 -11.61
CA ILE A 102 -20.24 -10.02 -11.36
C ILE A 102 -21.38 -10.68 -10.56
N LYS A 103 -22.05 -9.93 -9.67
CA LYS A 103 -23.19 -10.40 -8.87
C LYS A 103 -24.48 -9.65 -9.18
N GLU A 104 -25.15 -10.07 -10.25
CA GLU A 104 -26.48 -9.59 -10.64
C GLU A 104 -27.59 -10.25 -9.79
N LYS A 105 -28.51 -9.46 -9.21
CA LYS A 105 -29.77 -9.97 -8.63
C LYS A 105 -30.74 -10.38 -9.74
N ILE A 106 -31.77 -11.17 -9.40
CA ILE A 106 -32.82 -11.60 -10.34
C ILE A 106 -33.48 -10.41 -11.03
N ASN A 107 -33.80 -9.34 -10.29
CA ASN A 107 -34.36 -8.11 -10.87
C ASN A 107 -33.38 -7.43 -11.84
N GLU A 108 -32.09 -7.38 -11.49
CA GLU A 108 -31.06 -6.79 -12.36
C GLU A 108 -30.93 -7.58 -13.66
N LYS A 109 -31.00 -8.92 -13.64
CA LYS A 109 -31.03 -9.75 -14.87
C LYS A 109 -32.24 -9.49 -15.77
N ILE A 110 -33.39 -9.13 -15.20
CA ILE A 110 -34.60 -8.76 -15.95
C ILE A 110 -34.46 -7.36 -16.53
N GLU A 111 -33.86 -6.43 -15.78
CA GLU A 111 -33.54 -5.08 -16.26
C GLU A 111 -32.48 -5.12 -17.36
N ASP A 112 -31.45 -5.96 -17.26
CA ASP A 112 -30.45 -6.17 -18.32
C ASP A 112 -31.08 -6.66 -19.63
N GLN A 113 -32.08 -7.56 -19.55
CA GLN A 113 -32.84 -8.01 -20.73
C GLN A 113 -33.69 -6.90 -21.35
N TRP A 114 -34.16 -5.96 -20.53
CA TRP A 114 -34.87 -4.76 -21.01
C TRP A 114 -33.90 -3.73 -21.61
N GLU A 115 -32.76 -3.46 -20.99
CA GLU A 115 -31.72 -2.56 -21.53
C GLU A 115 -31.12 -3.13 -22.82
N TYR A 116 -30.96 -4.45 -22.92
CA TYR A 116 -30.64 -5.17 -24.17
C TYR A 116 -31.68 -4.91 -25.27
N PHE A 117 -32.97 -5.01 -24.97
CA PHE A 117 -34.04 -4.68 -25.94
C PHE A 117 -34.02 -3.19 -26.34
N VAL A 118 -33.81 -2.28 -25.39
CA VAL A 118 -33.73 -0.83 -25.61
C VAL A 118 -32.51 -0.43 -26.46
N ASN A 119 -31.37 -1.10 -26.28
CA ASN A 119 -30.21 -1.00 -27.18
C ASN A 119 -30.50 -1.62 -28.55
N GLY A 120 -31.17 -2.77 -28.61
CA GLY A 120 -31.56 -3.43 -29.87
C GLY A 120 -32.42 -2.54 -30.77
N ILE A 121 -33.29 -1.70 -30.20
CA ILE A 121 -34.12 -0.72 -30.93
C ILE A 121 -33.48 0.68 -31.07
N GLY A 122 -32.21 0.86 -30.72
CA GLY A 122 -31.47 2.11 -30.94
C GLY A 122 -31.85 3.26 -30.00
N LYS A 123 -32.30 2.97 -28.77
CA LYS A 123 -32.78 3.98 -27.80
C LYS A 123 -32.02 4.04 -26.47
N GLY A 124 -30.98 3.23 -26.30
CA GLY A 124 -30.26 3.11 -25.03
C GLY A 124 -28.97 3.91 -24.94
N ILE A 125 -28.06 3.76 -25.90
CA ILE A 125 -26.79 4.47 -25.94
C ILE A 125 -26.69 5.25 -27.27
N LEU A 126 -26.29 6.51 -27.18
CA LEU A 126 -26.08 7.43 -28.29
C LEU A 126 -24.59 7.79 -28.35
N ILE A 127 -24.00 7.78 -29.55
CA ILE A 127 -22.57 7.98 -29.74
C ILE A 127 -22.32 8.98 -30.86
N GLN A 128 -21.43 9.94 -30.62
CA GLN A 128 -21.02 10.95 -31.60
C GLN A 128 -19.49 10.92 -31.75
N LEU A 129 -19.03 10.63 -32.96
CA LEU A 129 -17.63 10.75 -33.34
C LEU A 129 -17.31 12.23 -33.59
N VAL A 130 -16.18 12.71 -33.09
CA VAL A 130 -15.69 14.08 -33.32
C VAL A 130 -14.26 14.03 -33.88
N SER A 131 -14.04 14.71 -35.00
CA SER A 131 -12.79 14.74 -35.73
C SER A 131 -11.70 15.57 -35.06
N GLU A 132 -10.45 15.17 -35.30
CA GLU A 132 -9.24 15.97 -35.07
C GLU A 132 -9.20 17.22 -35.97
N GLU A 133 -9.92 17.21 -37.11
CA GLU A 133 -10.10 18.34 -38.03
C GLU A 133 -11.27 19.26 -37.65
N THR A 134 -11.07 20.57 -37.84
CA THR A 134 -12.11 21.59 -37.72
C THR A 134 -13.02 21.64 -38.94
N ASP A 135 -14.32 21.73 -38.69
CA ASP A 135 -15.33 22.15 -39.65
C ASP A 135 -15.21 23.67 -39.91
N PRO A 136 -15.08 24.13 -41.18
CA PRO A 136 -15.00 25.55 -41.51
C PRO A 136 -16.26 26.37 -41.21
N GLU A 137 -17.44 25.75 -41.09
CA GLU A 137 -18.70 26.45 -40.83
C GLU A 137 -18.93 26.68 -39.32
N THR A 138 -18.58 25.71 -38.48
CA THR A 138 -18.78 25.80 -37.01
C THR A 138 -17.53 26.22 -36.23
N ASN A 139 -16.35 26.14 -36.83
CA ASN A 139 -15.05 26.31 -36.16
C ASN A 139 -14.86 25.35 -34.96
N SER A 140 -15.44 24.15 -35.03
CA SER A 140 -15.30 23.06 -34.06
C SER A 140 -15.03 21.73 -34.79
N GLY A 141 -14.71 20.64 -34.08
CA GLY A 141 -14.45 19.36 -34.72
C GLY A 141 -15.64 18.84 -35.53
N LYS A 142 -15.41 18.42 -36.79
CA LYS A 142 -16.44 17.77 -37.63
C LYS A 142 -17.05 16.60 -36.86
N SER A 143 -18.37 16.41 -36.87
CA SER A 143 -18.99 15.34 -36.06
C SER A 143 -20.17 14.62 -36.72
N VAL A 144 -20.31 13.33 -36.40
CA VAL A 144 -21.38 12.44 -36.89
C VAL A 144 -21.87 11.58 -35.73
N GLN A 145 -23.19 11.41 -35.62
CA GLN A 145 -23.85 10.74 -34.48
C GLN A 145 -24.69 9.54 -34.94
N ALA A 146 -24.65 8.45 -34.16
CA ALA A 146 -25.46 7.25 -34.36
C ALA A 146 -25.92 6.65 -33.02
N SER A 147 -27.10 6.03 -33.01
CA SER A 147 -27.51 5.16 -31.90
C SER A 147 -26.78 3.82 -31.98
N VAL A 148 -26.34 3.31 -30.83
CA VAL A 148 -25.89 1.92 -30.68
C VAL A 148 -27.04 0.95 -30.98
N ARG A 149 -26.77 -0.14 -31.70
CA ARG A 149 -27.72 -1.18 -32.09
C ARG A 149 -27.20 -2.58 -31.72
N GLY A 150 -28.08 -3.58 -31.84
CA GLY A 150 -27.86 -4.92 -31.29
C GLY A 150 -26.84 -5.80 -32.04
N TRP A 151 -25.76 -6.14 -31.32
CA TRP A 151 -24.85 -7.29 -31.48
C TRP A 151 -23.96 -7.41 -32.74
N LEU A 152 -22.69 -7.76 -32.50
CA LEU A 152 -21.77 -8.35 -33.50
C LEU A 152 -21.89 -9.88 -33.48
N PRO A 153 -21.77 -10.61 -34.61
CA PRO A 153 -22.04 -12.06 -34.68
C PRO A 153 -21.16 -13.03 -33.87
N LYS A 154 -20.31 -12.55 -32.95
CA LYS A 154 -19.48 -13.38 -32.06
C LYS A 154 -19.60 -12.85 -30.63
N PRO A 155 -19.92 -13.70 -29.64
CA PRO A 155 -19.83 -13.30 -28.23
C PRO A 155 -18.36 -13.27 -27.79
N SER A 156 -18.03 -12.39 -26.84
CA SER A 156 -16.75 -12.48 -26.14
C SER A 156 -16.69 -13.80 -25.33
N ASN A 157 -15.49 -14.32 -25.07
CA ASN A 157 -15.31 -15.53 -24.25
C ASN A 157 -15.53 -15.29 -22.73
N ASN A 158 -16.10 -14.15 -22.33
CA ASN A 158 -16.30 -13.76 -20.93
C ASN A 158 -17.76 -13.34 -20.68
N GLU A 159 -18.48 -14.07 -19.83
CA GLU A 159 -19.90 -13.84 -19.51
C GLU A 159 -20.20 -12.44 -18.93
N HIS A 160 -19.18 -11.72 -18.44
CA HIS A 160 -19.31 -10.37 -17.89
C HIS A 160 -18.93 -9.25 -18.88
N ILE A 161 -18.59 -9.54 -20.14
CA ILE A 161 -18.24 -8.55 -21.15
C ILE A 161 -19.19 -8.64 -22.35
N ILE A 162 -19.90 -7.55 -22.64
CA ILE A 162 -20.80 -7.42 -23.80
C ILE A 162 -20.23 -6.39 -24.78
N GLU A 163 -20.23 -6.76 -26.06
CA GLU A 163 -19.94 -5.89 -27.19
C GLU A 163 -21.23 -5.47 -27.92
N TYR A 164 -21.35 -4.17 -28.20
CA TYR A 164 -22.38 -3.61 -29.06
C TYR A 164 -21.75 -2.91 -30.28
N ALA A 165 -22.54 -2.56 -31.29
CA ALA A 165 -22.07 -1.84 -32.48
C ALA A 165 -22.88 -0.57 -32.76
N ALA A 166 -22.24 0.45 -33.31
CA ALA A 166 -22.87 1.59 -33.97
C ALA A 166 -22.26 1.76 -35.36
N ASP A 167 -23.12 1.76 -36.38
CA ASP A 167 -22.75 2.00 -37.78
C ASP A 167 -22.99 3.47 -38.14
N PHE A 168 -22.01 4.08 -38.81
CA PHE A 168 -21.98 5.47 -39.25
C PHE A 168 -21.64 5.52 -40.74
N THR A 169 -22.14 6.52 -41.46
CA THR A 169 -21.57 6.93 -42.75
C THR A 169 -20.99 8.33 -42.57
N VAL A 170 -19.67 8.47 -42.59
CA VAL A 170 -18.97 9.75 -42.38
C VAL A 170 -18.57 10.38 -43.74
N PRO A 171 -18.43 11.72 -43.85
CA PRO A 171 -17.90 12.35 -45.05
C PRO A 171 -16.50 11.82 -45.44
N PHE A 172 -16.17 11.82 -46.73
CA PHE A 172 -14.81 11.46 -47.19
C PHE A 172 -13.73 12.41 -46.67
N ASP A 173 -14.09 13.67 -46.39
CA ASP A 173 -13.22 14.67 -45.78
C ASP A 173 -13.35 14.70 -44.24
N PHE A 174 -13.94 13.70 -43.59
CA PHE A 174 -14.16 13.74 -42.13
C PHE A 174 -12.85 13.82 -41.32
N GLY A 175 -11.72 13.36 -41.86
CA GLY A 175 -10.49 13.18 -41.11
C GLY A 175 -10.57 12.00 -40.13
N ASN A 176 -9.65 11.96 -39.16
CA ASN A 176 -9.67 10.94 -38.11
C ASN A 176 -10.49 11.39 -36.88
N PRO A 177 -11.34 10.54 -36.27
CA PRO A 177 -11.94 10.83 -34.98
C PRO A 177 -10.89 10.87 -33.87
N GLY A 178 -10.87 11.96 -33.11
CA GLY A 178 -10.01 12.15 -31.92
C GLY A 178 -10.75 12.02 -30.60
N VAL A 179 -12.09 12.21 -30.62
CA VAL A 179 -12.98 12.05 -29.47
C VAL A 179 -14.23 11.24 -29.87
N VAL A 180 -14.72 10.46 -28.92
CA VAL A 180 -16.05 9.87 -28.93
C VAL A 180 -16.85 10.45 -27.75
N LEU A 181 -18.01 11.07 -28.04
CA LEU A 181 -18.97 11.47 -27.02
C LEU A 181 -19.99 10.35 -26.82
N VAL A 182 -20.26 9.99 -25.56
CA VAL A 182 -21.18 8.90 -25.20
C VAL A 182 -22.31 9.45 -24.31
N THR A 183 -23.56 9.35 -24.78
CA THR A 183 -24.76 9.65 -23.99
C THR A 183 -25.47 8.35 -23.61
N ASN A 184 -25.75 8.17 -22.32
CA ASN A 184 -26.47 7.03 -21.78
C ASN A 184 -27.92 7.42 -21.46
N LEU A 185 -28.87 6.91 -22.26
CA LEU A 185 -30.31 7.18 -22.13
C LEU A 185 -31.02 6.14 -21.25
N HIS A 186 -30.32 5.13 -20.74
CA HIS A 186 -30.86 4.14 -19.79
C HIS A 186 -31.14 4.78 -18.42
N GLY A 187 -31.89 4.07 -17.59
CA GLY A 187 -32.22 4.51 -16.23
C GLY A 187 -31.11 4.30 -15.19
N LYS A 188 -29.95 3.79 -15.61
CA LYS A 188 -28.84 3.37 -14.74
C LYS A 188 -27.50 3.64 -15.40
N GLU A 189 -26.45 3.67 -14.58
CA GLU A 189 -25.07 3.70 -15.05
C GLU A 189 -24.58 2.33 -15.55
N PHE A 190 -23.65 2.36 -16.51
CA PHE A 190 -22.89 1.18 -16.95
C PHE A 190 -21.38 1.49 -17.00
N TYR A 191 -20.54 0.45 -16.95
CA TYR A 191 -19.08 0.61 -17.03
C TYR A 191 -18.58 0.38 -18.46
N LEU A 192 -18.09 1.44 -19.10
CA LEU A 192 -17.49 1.39 -20.43
C LEU A 192 -15.99 1.07 -20.30
N MET A 193 -15.55 -0.01 -20.94
CA MET A 193 -14.13 -0.39 -20.97
C MET A 193 -13.38 0.33 -22.09
N GLU A 194 -13.81 0.14 -23.34
CA GLU A 194 -13.23 0.77 -24.52
C GLU A 194 -14.28 0.94 -25.63
N ILE A 195 -13.95 1.80 -26.59
CA ILE A 195 -14.60 1.86 -27.91
C ILE A 195 -13.52 1.67 -28.98
N VAL A 196 -13.80 0.86 -30.00
CA VAL A 196 -12.89 0.62 -31.14
C VAL A 196 -13.61 1.00 -32.43
N VAL A 197 -13.01 1.90 -33.22
CA VAL A 197 -13.63 2.43 -34.44
C VAL A 197 -12.90 1.89 -35.68
N HIS A 198 -13.63 1.22 -36.55
CA HIS A 198 -13.16 0.60 -37.79
C HIS A 198 -13.71 1.33 -39.02
N GLY A 199 -13.01 1.25 -40.15
CA GLY A 199 -13.43 1.83 -41.45
C GLY A 199 -12.50 2.92 -41.99
N PHE A 200 -11.46 3.30 -41.24
CA PHE A 200 -10.43 4.26 -41.68
C PHE A 200 -9.19 3.53 -42.22
N ASP A 201 -8.52 4.14 -43.21
CA ASP A 201 -7.36 3.54 -43.91
C ASP A 201 -6.16 3.25 -42.98
N ALA A 202 -6.05 3.98 -41.88
CA ALA A 202 -5.02 3.78 -40.85
C ALA A 202 -5.26 2.56 -39.93
N GLY A 203 -6.37 1.83 -40.13
CA GLY A 203 -6.76 0.70 -39.29
C GLY A 203 -7.69 1.07 -38.12
N PRO A 204 -7.85 0.19 -37.13
CA PRO A 204 -8.73 0.43 -35.98
C PRO A 204 -8.20 1.54 -35.07
N LEU A 205 -9.11 2.42 -34.62
CA LEU A 205 -8.82 3.54 -33.73
C LEU A 205 -9.38 3.25 -32.34
N PHE A 206 -8.52 3.32 -31.31
CA PHE A 206 -8.84 2.86 -29.96
C PHE A 206 -9.12 4.00 -28.98
N PHE A 207 -10.20 3.87 -28.22
CA PHE A 207 -10.71 4.84 -27.26
C PHE A 207 -10.88 4.14 -25.89
N PRO A 208 -9.80 3.90 -25.13
CA PRO A 208 -9.86 3.31 -23.79
C PRO A 208 -10.58 4.27 -22.86
N ALA A 209 -11.58 3.76 -22.15
CA ALA A 209 -12.53 4.55 -21.38
C ALA A 209 -12.45 4.23 -19.88
N ASN A 210 -12.56 2.94 -19.53
CA ASN A 210 -12.51 2.39 -18.16
C ASN A 210 -13.28 3.23 -17.11
N THR A 211 -14.47 3.71 -17.48
CA THR A 211 -15.25 4.70 -16.71
C THR A 211 -16.74 4.34 -16.62
N TRP A 212 -17.39 4.81 -15.56
CA TRP A 212 -18.85 4.73 -15.41
C TRP A 212 -19.56 5.86 -16.17
N ILE A 213 -20.44 5.46 -17.08
CA ILE A 213 -21.31 6.37 -17.83
C ILE A 213 -22.62 6.54 -17.05
N HIS A 214 -22.78 7.67 -16.36
CA HIS A 214 -23.98 8.06 -15.60
C HIS A 214 -25.24 8.07 -16.49
N SER A 215 -26.44 8.00 -15.89
CA SER A 215 -27.70 8.15 -16.64
C SER A 215 -27.90 9.61 -17.08
N SER A 216 -28.46 9.85 -18.26
CA SER A 216 -28.86 11.20 -18.71
C SER A 216 -29.91 11.88 -17.80
N LYS A 217 -30.46 11.15 -16.84
CA LYS A 217 -31.35 11.65 -15.78
C LYS A 217 -30.61 12.19 -14.55
N ASP A 218 -29.40 11.70 -14.32
CA ASP A 218 -28.50 12.15 -13.26
C ASP A 218 -27.73 13.41 -13.71
N ASN A 219 -27.15 13.35 -14.91
CA ASN A 219 -26.51 14.47 -15.59
C ASN A 219 -26.75 14.33 -17.11
N PRO A 220 -27.32 15.34 -17.80
CA PRO A 220 -27.58 15.27 -19.24
C PRO A 220 -26.32 15.35 -20.13
N ASP A 221 -25.18 15.78 -19.59
CA ASP A 221 -23.94 15.96 -20.35
C ASP A 221 -23.40 14.61 -20.86
N SER A 222 -22.94 14.58 -22.12
CA SER A 222 -22.32 13.38 -22.70
C SER A 222 -20.89 13.20 -22.18
N ARG A 223 -20.49 11.94 -21.93
CA ARG A 223 -19.12 11.63 -21.51
C ARG A 223 -18.17 11.78 -22.69
N ILE A 224 -17.15 12.61 -22.53
CA ILE A 224 -16.01 12.74 -23.44
C ILE A 224 -15.08 11.54 -23.22
N ILE A 225 -14.78 10.78 -24.28
CA ILE A 225 -13.74 9.74 -24.32
C ILE A 225 -12.74 10.13 -25.41
N PHE A 226 -11.46 10.27 -25.05
CA PHE A 226 -10.39 10.60 -26.00
C PHE A 226 -9.79 9.33 -26.63
N ARG A 227 -9.23 9.47 -27.83
CA ARG A 227 -8.38 8.44 -28.46
C ARG A 227 -7.17 8.14 -27.55
N ASN A 228 -6.62 6.93 -27.63
CA ASN A 228 -5.43 6.53 -26.86
C ASN A 228 -4.13 7.29 -27.21
N GLN A 229 -4.13 8.15 -28.23
CA GLN A 229 -2.98 9.00 -28.55
C GLN A 229 -2.58 9.90 -27.36
N ALA A 230 -1.27 10.10 -27.18
CA ALA A 230 -0.74 11.08 -26.24
C ALA A 230 -0.48 12.42 -26.95
N TYR A 231 -0.85 13.54 -26.30
CA TYR A 231 -0.66 14.90 -26.80
C TYR A 231 -0.34 15.88 -25.64
N LEU A 232 0.74 16.64 -25.76
CA LEU A 232 0.93 17.88 -24.99
C LEU A 232 -0.17 18.91 -25.34
N PRO A 233 -0.47 19.90 -24.48
CA PRO A 233 -1.49 20.91 -24.77
C PRO A 233 -1.29 21.62 -26.11
N SER A 234 -0.04 21.95 -26.44
CA SER A 234 0.40 22.55 -27.71
C SER A 234 0.15 21.67 -28.94
N GLN A 235 0.25 20.35 -28.79
CA GLN A 235 0.09 19.35 -29.86
C GLN A 235 -1.36 18.94 -30.12
N THR A 236 -2.30 19.29 -29.21
CA THR A 236 -3.72 18.91 -29.30
C THR A 236 -4.31 19.27 -30.69
N PRO A 237 -4.89 18.32 -31.44
CA PRO A 237 -5.51 18.60 -32.74
C PRO A 237 -6.64 19.63 -32.64
N PRO A 238 -6.78 20.55 -33.61
CA PRO A 238 -7.62 21.74 -33.47
C PRO A 238 -9.10 21.43 -33.27
N GLY A 239 -9.65 20.38 -33.91
CA GLY A 239 -11.06 19.99 -33.77
C GLY A 239 -11.47 19.55 -32.35
N ILE A 240 -10.51 19.14 -31.51
CA ILE A 240 -10.77 18.63 -30.15
C ILE A 240 -10.19 19.52 -29.03
N LYS A 241 -9.66 20.71 -29.33
CA LYS A 241 -9.07 21.63 -28.33
C LYS A 241 -10.06 22.09 -27.27
N ASP A 242 -11.29 22.43 -27.67
CA ASP A 242 -12.33 22.84 -26.74
C ASP A 242 -12.79 21.69 -25.84
N LEU A 243 -12.93 20.47 -26.40
CA LEU A 243 -13.27 19.25 -25.65
C LEU A 243 -12.21 18.88 -24.61
N ARG A 244 -10.90 19.06 -24.92
CA ARG A 244 -9.80 18.91 -23.95
C ARG A 244 -9.99 19.83 -22.73
N ARG A 245 -10.38 21.08 -22.97
CA ARG A 245 -10.65 22.08 -21.91
C ARG A 245 -11.92 21.76 -21.14
N GLU A 246 -12.98 21.30 -21.82
CA GLU A 246 -14.30 21.03 -21.24
C GLU A 246 -14.30 19.82 -20.31
N ASP A 247 -13.61 18.73 -20.66
CA ASP A 247 -13.43 17.59 -19.74
C ASP A 247 -12.72 18.03 -18.45
N LEU A 248 -11.61 18.77 -18.56
CA LEU A 248 -10.91 19.33 -17.40
C LEU A 248 -11.78 20.28 -16.56
N LEU A 249 -12.66 21.08 -17.18
CA LEU A 249 -13.61 21.93 -16.44
C LEU A 249 -14.68 21.08 -15.72
N SER A 250 -15.16 20.00 -16.35
CA SER A 250 -16.10 19.04 -15.74
C SER A 250 -15.47 18.37 -14.51
N LEU A 251 -14.23 17.86 -14.64
CA LEU A 251 -13.50 17.19 -13.57
C LEU A 251 -13.14 18.12 -12.40
N ARG A 252 -12.86 19.40 -12.67
CA ARG A 252 -12.62 20.43 -11.63
C ARG A 252 -13.89 20.82 -10.86
N GLY A 253 -15.06 20.76 -11.51
CA GLY A 253 -16.31 21.28 -10.99
C GLY A 253 -16.26 22.77 -10.60
N ASN A 254 -17.19 23.19 -9.73
CA ASN A 254 -17.39 24.59 -9.34
C ASN A 254 -17.11 24.90 -7.85
N GLY A 255 -16.51 23.96 -7.10
CA GLY A 255 -16.21 24.07 -5.67
C GLY A 255 -17.41 24.09 -4.71
N LYS A 256 -18.65 23.96 -5.23
CA LYS A 256 -19.90 24.10 -4.47
C LYS A 256 -20.70 22.79 -4.41
N GLY A 257 -21.72 22.80 -3.56
CA GLY A 257 -22.63 21.67 -3.35
C GLY A 257 -22.02 20.47 -2.62
N GLU A 258 -22.90 19.53 -2.25
CA GLU A 258 -22.56 18.18 -1.82
C GLU A 258 -22.30 17.31 -3.05
N ARG A 259 -21.33 16.40 -2.97
CA ARG A 259 -21.00 15.46 -4.04
C ARG A 259 -21.96 14.27 -4.08
N LYS A 260 -22.30 13.83 -5.29
CA LYS A 260 -23.25 12.74 -5.56
C LYS A 260 -22.52 11.49 -6.09
N PRO A 261 -23.09 10.27 -5.96
CA PRO A 261 -22.37 9.04 -6.30
C PRO A 261 -21.86 8.98 -7.74
N HIS A 262 -22.58 9.59 -8.69
CA HIS A 262 -22.22 9.70 -10.11
C HIS A 262 -21.27 10.86 -10.45
N ASP A 263 -20.92 11.75 -9.50
CA ASP A 263 -20.02 12.86 -9.77
C ASP A 263 -18.61 12.32 -10.10
N ARG A 264 -17.95 12.93 -11.11
CA ARG A 264 -16.51 12.80 -11.35
C ARG A 264 -15.75 14.07 -10.95
N ILE A 265 -16.20 14.74 -9.89
CA ILE A 265 -15.66 16.04 -9.47
C ILE A 265 -14.56 15.85 -8.43
N TYR A 266 -13.33 16.18 -8.83
CA TYR A 266 -12.12 16.17 -8.01
C TYR A 266 -11.89 17.59 -7.48
N ASP A 267 -11.81 17.77 -6.17
CA ASP A 267 -11.56 19.08 -5.52
C ASP A 267 -11.02 18.86 -4.09
N TYR A 268 -10.50 19.91 -3.46
CA TYR A 268 -9.78 19.84 -2.19
C TYR A 268 -10.64 20.24 -0.97
N ALA A 269 -10.40 19.60 0.17
CA ALA A 269 -10.92 20.02 1.46
C ALA A 269 -9.94 19.73 2.62
N LEU A 270 -10.19 20.37 3.75
CA LEU A 270 -9.50 20.13 5.04
C LEU A 270 -9.91 18.76 5.60
N TYR A 271 -9.10 18.17 6.49
CA TYR A 271 -9.54 17.03 7.29
C TYR A 271 -10.41 17.52 8.45
N ASN A 272 -11.66 17.82 8.11
CA ASN A 272 -12.71 18.28 9.03
C ASN A 272 -13.88 17.29 9.16
N ASP A 273 -13.77 16.10 8.55
CA ASP A 273 -14.78 15.03 8.52
C ASP A 273 -14.50 13.86 9.49
N LEU A 274 -13.40 13.93 10.26
CA LEU A 274 -12.97 12.89 11.20
C LEU A 274 -13.78 12.88 12.51
N GLY A 275 -14.17 14.07 13.00
CA GLY A 275 -14.93 14.23 14.23
C GLY A 275 -16.42 13.89 14.09
N ASN A 276 -17.12 13.78 15.21
CA ASN A 276 -18.59 13.67 15.22
C ASN A 276 -19.23 14.32 16.48
N PRO A 277 -19.01 15.63 16.71
CA PRO A 277 -19.50 16.32 17.92
C PRO A 277 -21.02 16.25 18.08
N ASP A 278 -21.78 16.23 16.98
CA ASP A 278 -23.25 16.10 17.00
C ASP A 278 -23.74 14.79 17.64
N LYS A 279 -22.90 13.75 17.66
CA LYS A 279 -23.19 12.44 18.29
C LYS A 279 -22.70 12.38 19.74
N ASP A 280 -21.49 12.87 19.99
CA ASP A 280 -20.84 12.89 21.31
C ASP A 280 -19.70 13.94 21.29
N ASP A 281 -19.59 14.75 22.33
CA ASP A 281 -18.54 15.78 22.44
C ASP A 281 -17.14 15.16 22.61
N GLU A 282 -17.01 13.95 23.17
CA GLU A 282 -15.75 13.19 23.18
C GLU A 282 -15.35 12.67 21.79
N LEU A 283 -16.20 12.81 20.77
CA LEU A 283 -15.88 12.60 19.36
C LEU A 283 -15.54 13.89 18.60
N ALA A 284 -15.50 15.06 19.24
CA ALA A 284 -14.96 16.28 18.64
C ALA A 284 -13.45 16.14 18.35
N ARG A 285 -13.00 16.56 17.16
CA ARG A 285 -11.58 16.47 16.75
C ARG A 285 -11.14 17.79 16.10
N PRO A 286 -9.85 18.17 16.22
CA PRO A 286 -9.35 19.35 15.53
C PRO A 286 -9.44 19.18 14.01
N VAL A 287 -9.85 20.24 13.31
CA VAL A 287 -9.70 20.32 11.86
C VAL A 287 -8.21 20.37 11.51
N LEU A 288 -7.76 19.49 10.62
CA LEU A 288 -6.39 19.51 10.09
C LEU A 288 -6.37 20.20 8.72
N GLY A 289 -5.38 21.05 8.54
CA GLY A 289 -5.22 22.01 7.47
C GLY A 289 -5.37 23.44 7.99
N GLY A 290 -4.35 24.27 7.80
CA GLY A 290 -4.22 25.63 8.34
C GLY A 290 -3.06 25.78 9.34
N GLU A 291 -2.87 26.99 9.89
CA GLU A 291 -1.65 27.37 10.63
C GLU A 291 -1.39 26.55 11.91
N LYS A 292 -2.43 26.29 12.72
CA LYS A 292 -2.28 25.56 14.00
C LYS A 292 -2.01 24.06 13.81
N TRP A 293 -2.63 23.47 12.80
CA TRP A 293 -2.61 22.05 12.50
C TRP A 293 -2.37 21.85 11.00
N PRO A 294 -1.19 22.16 10.46
CA PRO A 294 -0.95 22.08 9.02
C PRO A 294 -1.07 20.64 8.52
N TYR A 295 -1.61 20.44 7.32
CA TYR A 295 -1.84 19.10 6.76
C TYR A 295 -1.99 19.14 5.22
N PRO A 296 -1.74 18.03 4.49
CA PRO A 296 -2.22 17.88 3.11
C PRO A 296 -3.75 18.03 3.01
N ARG A 297 -4.27 18.32 1.83
CA ARG A 297 -5.72 18.31 1.57
C ARG A 297 -6.19 16.93 1.12
N ARG A 298 -7.47 16.65 1.39
CA ARG A 298 -8.19 15.42 0.97
C ARG A 298 -9.24 15.72 -0.09
N CYS A 299 -9.82 14.69 -0.68
CA CYS A 299 -10.91 14.81 -1.64
C CYS A 299 -12.16 15.44 -0.99
N ARG A 300 -12.65 16.53 -1.59
CA ARG A 300 -13.81 17.30 -1.14
C ARG A 300 -15.08 16.48 -1.31
N THR A 301 -15.86 16.38 -0.23
CA THR A 301 -17.16 15.70 -0.20
C THR A 301 -18.34 16.68 -0.10
N GLY A 302 -18.17 17.80 0.62
CA GLY A 302 -19.09 18.94 0.57
C GLY A 302 -20.45 18.72 1.23
N ARG A 303 -20.55 17.74 2.13
CA ARG A 303 -21.73 17.52 2.99
C ARG A 303 -21.94 18.74 3.89
N PRO A 304 -23.14 18.96 4.45
CA PRO A 304 -23.36 20.07 5.38
C PRO A 304 -22.43 20.01 6.60
N PRO A 305 -22.12 21.16 7.22
CA PRO A 305 -21.36 21.18 8.48
C PRO A 305 -22.18 20.61 9.65
N THR A 306 -21.49 20.24 10.74
CA THR A 306 -22.17 19.76 11.96
C THR A 306 -22.93 20.89 12.65
N LYS A 307 -23.93 20.53 13.46
CA LYS A 307 -24.76 21.48 14.22
C LYS A 307 -23.99 22.12 15.38
N LYS A 308 -23.09 21.37 16.03
CA LYS A 308 -22.26 21.88 17.14
C LYS A 308 -21.02 22.66 16.70
N ASP A 309 -20.39 22.31 15.58
CA ASP A 309 -19.23 23.03 15.05
C ASP A 309 -19.37 23.30 13.53
N PRO A 310 -19.62 24.55 13.11
CA PRO A 310 -19.76 24.89 11.70
C PRO A 310 -18.47 24.71 10.87
N LYS A 311 -17.32 24.40 11.50
CA LYS A 311 -16.05 24.07 10.82
C LYS A 311 -15.89 22.58 10.52
N CYS A 312 -16.55 21.70 11.28
CA CYS A 312 -16.56 20.26 11.02
C CYS A 312 -17.59 19.91 9.92
N GLU A 313 -17.23 19.03 8.99
CA GLU A 313 -18.16 18.45 8.01
C GLU A 313 -18.90 17.27 8.67
N THR A 314 -20.20 17.10 8.41
CA THR A 314 -20.97 15.96 8.94
C THR A 314 -20.33 14.63 8.55
N ARG A 315 -20.30 13.66 9.48
CA ARG A 315 -19.72 12.34 9.27
C ARG A 315 -20.76 11.35 8.74
N ILE A 316 -20.44 10.62 7.67
CA ILE A 316 -21.25 9.49 7.20
C ILE A 316 -20.80 8.22 7.93
N GLU A 317 -21.72 7.53 8.59
CA GLU A 317 -21.49 6.20 9.17
C GLU A 317 -22.00 5.09 8.22
N LYS A 318 -21.31 3.94 8.22
CA LYS A 318 -21.63 2.77 7.37
C LYS A 318 -23.05 2.26 7.66
N PRO A 319 -23.77 1.68 6.67
CA PRO A 319 -23.30 1.12 5.41
C PRO A 319 -23.11 2.12 4.25
N HIS A 320 -23.45 3.38 4.43
CA HIS A 320 -23.32 4.39 3.39
C HIS A 320 -21.83 4.72 3.12
N PRO A 321 -21.38 4.83 1.85
CA PRO A 321 -20.01 5.20 1.53
C PRO A 321 -19.75 6.70 1.76
N VAL A 322 -18.49 7.06 1.95
CA VAL A 322 -18.02 8.44 1.79
C VAL A 322 -17.77 8.69 0.30
N TYR A 323 -18.17 9.84 -0.25
CA TYR A 323 -17.94 10.14 -1.67
C TYR A 323 -16.45 10.15 -2.03
N VAL A 324 -16.15 9.52 -3.16
CA VAL A 324 -15.02 9.78 -4.05
C VAL A 324 -15.56 9.88 -5.47
N PRO A 325 -14.83 10.51 -6.42
CA PRO A 325 -15.21 10.54 -7.83
C PRO A 325 -15.53 9.15 -8.37
N ARG A 326 -16.58 9.02 -9.19
CA ARG A 326 -17.21 7.72 -9.51
C ARG A 326 -16.25 6.63 -9.97
N ASP A 327 -15.19 6.97 -10.69
CA ASP A 327 -14.23 6.00 -11.23
C ASP A 327 -13.16 5.55 -10.22
N GLU A 328 -12.98 6.28 -9.12
CA GLU A 328 -12.02 5.96 -8.04
C GLU A 328 -12.51 4.84 -7.11
N THR A 329 -13.83 4.59 -7.12
CA THR A 329 -14.47 3.59 -6.23
C THR A 329 -13.96 2.18 -6.54
N PHE A 330 -13.82 1.35 -5.51
CA PHE A 330 -13.44 -0.06 -5.67
C PHE A 330 -14.33 -0.82 -6.66
N GLU A 331 -13.71 -1.54 -7.61
CA GLU A 331 -14.41 -2.48 -8.48
C GLU A 331 -15.05 -3.61 -7.65
N GLU A 332 -15.93 -4.41 -8.29
CA GLU A 332 -16.61 -5.47 -7.56
C GLU A 332 -15.65 -6.53 -6.98
N ILE A 333 -14.46 -6.75 -7.56
CA ILE A 333 -13.49 -7.74 -7.04
C ILE A 333 -12.80 -7.21 -5.78
N LYS A 334 -12.20 -6.01 -5.79
CA LYS A 334 -11.69 -5.34 -4.57
C LYS A 334 -12.80 -5.23 -3.52
N ARG A 335 -13.99 -4.74 -3.89
CA ARG A 335 -15.14 -4.64 -2.97
C ARG A 335 -15.60 -5.99 -2.44
N ASN A 336 -15.55 -7.08 -3.20
CA ASN A 336 -15.83 -8.43 -2.72
C ASN A 336 -14.72 -8.95 -1.79
N THR A 337 -13.46 -8.59 -2.03
CA THR A 337 -12.34 -8.90 -1.11
C THR A 337 -12.58 -8.22 0.24
N PHE A 338 -13.02 -6.96 0.25
CA PHE A 338 -13.34 -6.20 1.48
C PHE A 338 -14.69 -6.59 2.13
N SER A 339 -15.67 -7.12 1.36
CA SER A 339 -17.05 -7.34 1.84
C SER A 339 -17.51 -8.80 1.96
N THR A 340 -16.82 -9.75 1.32
CA THR A 340 -16.92 -11.19 1.57
C THR A 340 -15.66 -11.77 2.22
N GLY A 341 -14.53 -11.06 2.21
CA GLY A 341 -13.36 -11.40 3.01
C GLY A 341 -13.48 -10.99 4.49
N ARG A 342 -12.43 -11.32 5.26
CA ARG A 342 -12.33 -11.20 6.72
C ARG A 342 -12.83 -9.85 7.27
N LEU A 343 -12.47 -8.73 6.63
CA LEU A 343 -12.78 -7.37 7.09
C LEU A 343 -14.25 -7.13 7.46
N LYS A 344 -15.23 -7.60 6.66
CA LYS A 344 -16.64 -7.34 6.98
C LYS A 344 -17.11 -8.15 8.20
N ALA A 345 -16.65 -9.39 8.34
CA ALA A 345 -16.93 -10.17 9.54
C ALA A 345 -16.30 -9.51 10.78
N LEU A 346 -15.00 -9.19 10.69
CA LEU A 346 -14.19 -8.67 11.79
C LEU A 346 -14.50 -7.21 12.21
N LEU A 347 -14.99 -6.34 11.33
CA LEU A 347 -15.33 -4.96 11.71
C LEU A 347 -16.81 -4.71 12.00
N HIS A 348 -17.75 -5.35 11.30
CA HIS A 348 -19.17 -5.01 11.44
C HIS A 348 -19.89 -5.82 12.51
N ASN A 349 -19.70 -7.13 12.53
CA ASN A 349 -20.37 -8.00 13.49
C ASN A 349 -19.46 -8.27 14.69
N LEU A 350 -18.17 -8.47 14.46
CA LEU A 350 -17.27 -8.95 15.49
C LEU A 350 -16.87 -7.90 16.53
N ILE A 351 -16.60 -6.65 16.16
CA ILE A 351 -16.26 -5.62 17.19
C ILE A 351 -17.43 -5.43 18.18
N PRO A 352 -18.70 -5.28 17.75
CA PRO A 352 -19.83 -5.27 18.67
C PRO A 352 -20.03 -6.59 19.42
N ALA A 353 -19.93 -7.75 18.76
CA ALA A 353 -20.15 -9.05 19.42
C ALA A 353 -19.03 -9.44 20.40
N ILE A 354 -17.77 -9.06 20.14
CA ILE A 354 -16.69 -9.15 21.11
C ILE A 354 -16.90 -8.11 22.20
N ALA A 355 -17.31 -6.87 21.92
CA ALA A 355 -17.59 -5.88 22.97
C ALA A 355 -18.79 -6.25 23.86
N ALA A 356 -19.72 -7.08 23.36
CA ALA A 356 -20.80 -7.68 24.15
C ALA A 356 -20.30 -8.92 24.94
N THR A 357 -19.67 -9.89 24.27
CA THR A 357 -19.06 -11.08 24.92
C THR A 357 -18.02 -10.69 25.98
N LEU A 358 -17.30 -9.59 25.76
CA LEU A 358 -16.31 -8.97 26.65
C LEU A 358 -16.81 -7.67 27.30
N SER A 359 -18.13 -7.47 27.40
CA SER A 359 -18.73 -6.34 28.17
C SER A 359 -18.33 -6.39 29.65
N SER A 360 -17.93 -7.57 30.12
CA SER A 360 -17.37 -7.86 31.44
C SER A 360 -15.83 -7.83 31.51
N SER A 361 -15.12 -7.60 30.40
CA SER A 361 -13.74 -8.11 30.27
C SER A 361 -12.83 -7.38 29.26
N ASP A 362 -12.38 -6.15 29.61
CA ASP A 362 -11.14 -5.56 29.07
C ASP A 362 -9.88 -6.27 29.65
N ILE A 363 -9.80 -7.58 29.41
CA ILE A 363 -8.89 -8.48 30.13
C ILE A 363 -7.45 -8.37 29.59
N PRO A 364 -6.42 -8.31 30.47
CA PRO A 364 -5.02 -8.49 30.08
C PRO A 364 -4.75 -9.95 29.63
N PHE A 365 -3.74 -10.17 28.80
CA PHE A 365 -3.19 -11.52 28.67
C PHE A 365 -2.59 -11.95 30.02
N THR A 366 -2.85 -13.19 30.46
CA THR A 366 -2.35 -13.68 31.76
C THR A 366 -1.10 -14.55 31.60
N CYS A 367 -1.01 -15.27 30.49
CA CYS A 367 0.12 -16.09 30.09
C CYS A 367 0.35 -16.03 28.56
N PHE A 368 1.52 -16.46 28.06
CA PHE A 368 1.79 -16.44 26.61
C PHE A 368 0.86 -17.37 25.82
N SER A 369 0.40 -18.48 26.43
CA SER A 369 -0.58 -19.36 25.80
C SER A 369 -1.96 -18.71 25.59
N ASP A 370 -2.28 -17.59 26.26
CA ASP A 370 -3.47 -16.80 25.92
C ASP A 370 -3.31 -16.05 24.59
N ILE A 371 -2.08 -15.74 24.20
CA ILE A 371 -1.73 -15.18 22.89
C ILE A 371 -1.66 -16.30 21.84
N ASP A 372 -1.06 -17.46 22.17
CA ASP A 372 -1.00 -18.59 21.23
C ASP A 372 -2.39 -19.13 20.83
N LYS A 373 -3.39 -19.07 21.73
CA LYS A 373 -4.79 -19.42 21.43
C LYS A 373 -5.32 -18.69 20.20
N LEU A 374 -4.95 -17.43 19.97
CA LEU A 374 -5.42 -16.64 18.82
C LEU A 374 -5.10 -17.31 17.46
N TYR A 375 -4.03 -18.10 17.38
CA TYR A 375 -3.59 -18.80 16.15
C TYR A 375 -3.81 -20.32 16.18
N ASN A 376 -4.09 -20.90 17.36
CA ASN A 376 -4.32 -22.34 17.52
C ASN A 376 -5.82 -22.66 17.63
N ASP A 377 -6.50 -21.99 18.55
CA ASP A 377 -7.87 -22.28 19.00
C ASP A 377 -8.88 -21.19 18.56
N GLY A 378 -8.38 -20.06 18.07
CA GLY A 378 -9.18 -18.90 17.63
C GLY A 378 -9.98 -18.24 18.76
N PHE A 379 -11.10 -17.62 18.39
CA PHE A 379 -12.04 -17.00 19.33
C PHE A 379 -13.45 -17.59 19.18
N ILE A 380 -14.07 -17.94 20.30
CA ILE A 380 -15.46 -18.42 20.37
C ILE A 380 -16.36 -17.25 20.79
N LEU A 381 -17.31 -16.88 19.95
CA LEU A 381 -18.35 -15.90 20.28
C LEU A 381 -19.47 -16.59 21.06
N LYS A 382 -19.97 -15.96 22.12
CA LYS A 382 -21.17 -16.44 22.81
C LYS A 382 -22.42 -15.96 22.10
N THR A 383 -23.22 -16.89 21.61
CA THR A 383 -24.41 -16.60 20.78
C THR A 383 -25.61 -16.05 21.56
N GLU A 384 -25.57 -16.11 22.89
CA GLU A 384 -26.74 -15.95 23.77
C GLU A 384 -27.31 -14.51 23.81
N GLU A 385 -26.47 -13.48 23.56
CA GLU A 385 -26.90 -12.07 23.60
C GLU A 385 -27.41 -11.52 22.25
N LEU A 386 -27.32 -12.27 21.12
CA LEU A 386 -27.86 -11.81 19.84
C LEU A 386 -29.41 -11.89 19.73
N GLY A 387 -30.09 -12.43 20.75
CA GLY A 387 -31.52 -12.77 20.70
C GLY A 387 -32.45 -11.59 20.37
N GLU A 388 -32.16 -10.38 20.82
CA GLU A 388 -33.05 -9.22 20.62
C GLU A 388 -33.04 -8.69 19.17
N ILE A 389 -31.93 -8.82 18.46
CA ILE A 389 -31.76 -8.27 17.08
C ILE A 389 -32.51 -9.14 16.04
N VAL A 390 -32.80 -10.40 16.37
CA VAL A 390 -33.36 -11.40 15.45
C VAL A 390 -34.89 -11.24 15.23
N GLN A 391 -35.60 -10.45 16.05
CA GLN A 391 -37.06 -10.32 15.95
C GLN A 391 -37.58 -9.57 14.70
N ASN A 392 -36.72 -8.90 13.92
CA ASN A 392 -37.14 -8.22 12.70
C ASN A 392 -37.20 -9.20 11.49
N PRO A 393 -38.40 -9.53 10.96
CA PRO A 393 -38.56 -10.57 9.93
C PRO A 393 -37.86 -10.26 8.61
N PHE A 394 -37.54 -9.00 8.33
CA PHE A 394 -36.85 -8.60 7.09
C PHE A 394 -35.35 -8.94 7.07
N LEU A 395 -34.74 -9.22 8.24
CA LEU A 395 -33.30 -9.52 8.38
C LEU A 395 -32.99 -11.01 8.54
N GLY A 396 -33.96 -11.83 8.94
CA GLY A 396 -33.74 -13.21 9.39
C GLY A 396 -33.01 -14.12 8.40
N ASN A 397 -33.32 -14.04 7.10
CA ASN A 397 -32.70 -14.88 6.08
C ASN A 397 -31.26 -14.47 5.72
N PHE A 398 -30.89 -13.19 5.89
CA PHE A 398 -29.50 -12.77 5.75
C PHE A 398 -28.70 -13.18 6.99
N MET A 399 -29.24 -12.93 8.19
CA MET A 399 -28.55 -13.28 9.45
C MET A 399 -28.37 -14.79 9.62
N LYS A 400 -29.35 -15.64 9.29
CA LYS A 400 -29.16 -17.11 9.31
C LYS A 400 -28.01 -17.58 8.40
N ARG A 401 -27.78 -16.91 7.26
CA ARG A 401 -26.71 -17.24 6.31
C ARG A 401 -25.34 -16.73 6.74
N VAL A 402 -25.29 -15.70 7.59
CA VAL A 402 -24.08 -15.24 8.28
C VAL A 402 -23.77 -16.14 9.49
N LEU A 403 -24.79 -16.50 10.28
CA LEU A 403 -24.64 -17.32 11.49
C LEU A 403 -24.17 -18.75 11.19
N SER A 404 -24.66 -19.35 10.10
CA SER A 404 -24.17 -20.65 9.60
C SER A 404 -22.74 -20.61 9.03
N VAL A 405 -22.11 -19.43 8.96
CA VAL A 405 -20.68 -19.25 8.67
C VAL A 405 -19.91 -18.91 9.96
N SER A 406 -20.53 -18.27 10.95
CA SER A 406 -19.89 -17.85 12.21
C SER A 406 -19.79 -18.93 13.29
N GLU A 407 -20.26 -20.17 13.05
CA GLU A 407 -19.90 -21.34 13.88
C GLU A 407 -18.42 -21.76 13.71
N ARG A 408 -17.66 -21.08 12.84
CA ARG A 408 -16.23 -21.32 12.62
C ARG A 408 -15.38 -20.29 13.37
N LEU A 409 -14.46 -20.82 14.17
CA LEU A 409 -13.54 -20.07 15.02
C LEU A 409 -12.68 -19.11 14.17
N LEU A 410 -12.48 -17.89 14.66
CA LEU A 410 -11.54 -16.94 14.05
C LEU A 410 -10.11 -17.31 14.44
N ILE A 411 -9.56 -18.28 13.72
CA ILE A 411 -8.15 -18.69 13.81
C ILE A 411 -7.33 -17.75 12.93
N TYR A 412 -6.37 -17.06 13.55
CA TYR A 412 -5.40 -16.20 12.87
C TYR A 412 -4.23 -17.02 12.30
N ASP A 413 -3.74 -16.64 11.12
CA ASP A 413 -2.55 -17.28 10.52
C ASP A 413 -1.29 -16.90 11.31
N ILE A 414 -0.39 -17.87 11.56
CA ILE A 414 0.82 -17.62 12.36
C ILE A 414 1.73 -16.59 11.64
N PRO A 415 2.00 -15.39 12.23
CA PRO A 415 2.80 -14.34 11.60
C PRO A 415 4.22 -14.77 11.25
N ALA A 416 4.74 -14.28 10.12
CA ALA A 416 6.04 -14.70 9.58
C ALA A 416 7.20 -14.58 10.57
N VAL A 417 7.20 -13.53 11.41
CA VAL A 417 8.20 -13.27 12.47
C VAL A 417 8.28 -14.36 13.54
N ILE A 418 7.18 -15.08 13.84
CA ILE A 418 7.18 -16.21 14.79
C ILE A 418 6.97 -17.59 14.14
N LYS A 419 6.64 -17.64 12.85
CA LYS A 419 6.34 -18.88 12.10
C LYS A 419 7.53 -19.85 12.01
N ARG A 420 8.77 -19.33 12.10
CA ARG A 420 10.01 -20.12 12.07
C ARG A 420 10.73 -20.21 13.42
N ASP A 421 10.53 -19.22 14.30
CA ASP A 421 11.07 -19.17 15.66
C ASP A 421 10.09 -18.39 16.57
N ARG A 422 9.34 -19.10 17.43
CA ARG A 422 8.38 -18.47 18.37
C ARG A 422 9.04 -17.55 19.39
N PHE A 423 10.36 -17.62 19.56
CA PHE A 423 11.14 -16.82 20.51
C PHE A 423 11.88 -15.66 19.84
N ALA A 424 11.73 -15.45 18.53
CA ALA A 424 12.47 -14.43 17.77
C ALA A 424 12.36 -13.02 18.39
N TRP A 425 11.17 -12.66 18.87
CA TRP A 425 10.86 -11.37 19.51
C TRP A 425 11.63 -11.10 20.82
N LEU A 426 12.12 -12.14 21.50
CA LEU A 426 12.95 -11.97 22.71
C LEU A 426 14.35 -11.44 22.37
N ARG A 427 14.84 -11.75 21.16
CA ARG A 427 16.24 -11.53 20.73
C ARG A 427 16.50 -10.06 20.45
N ASP A 428 17.57 -9.52 21.00
CA ASP A 428 17.99 -8.13 20.77
C ASP A 428 18.42 -7.87 19.32
N SER A 429 19.00 -8.89 18.66
CA SER A 429 19.32 -8.86 17.24
C SER A 429 18.08 -8.74 16.35
N GLU A 430 16.95 -9.37 16.69
CA GLU A 430 15.72 -9.24 15.88
C GLU A 430 15.07 -7.85 16.06
N PHE A 431 15.07 -7.32 17.28
CA PHE A 431 14.64 -5.95 17.58
C PHE A 431 15.44 -4.91 16.78
N ALA A 432 16.77 -5.04 16.74
CA ALA A 432 17.60 -4.18 15.91
C ALA A 432 17.42 -4.42 14.39
N ARG A 433 17.40 -5.68 13.94
CA ARG A 433 17.22 -6.05 12.53
C ARG A 433 15.92 -5.49 11.94
N GLN A 434 14.84 -5.38 12.72
CA GLN A 434 13.59 -4.79 12.24
C GLN A 434 13.67 -3.28 11.92
N THR A 435 14.68 -2.56 12.41
CA THR A 435 14.95 -1.17 11.98
C THR A 435 15.53 -1.06 10.56
N LEU A 436 16.08 -2.17 10.03
CA LEU A 436 16.64 -2.27 8.67
C LEU A 436 15.76 -3.10 7.72
N ALA A 437 15.01 -4.06 8.26
CA ALA A 437 14.34 -5.14 7.53
C ALA A 437 13.05 -5.65 8.21
N GLY A 438 12.37 -4.77 8.93
CA GLY A 438 10.99 -4.96 9.43
C GLY A 438 9.99 -4.11 8.62
N VAL A 439 8.85 -3.81 9.23
CA VAL A 439 7.75 -3.03 8.61
C VAL A 439 7.91 -1.50 8.72
N ASN A 440 8.86 -1.00 9.52
CA ASN A 440 9.19 0.43 9.57
C ASN A 440 10.69 0.70 9.36
N PRO A 441 11.29 0.24 8.25
CA PRO A 441 12.74 0.20 8.08
C PRO A 441 13.34 1.57 7.69
N VAL A 442 12.73 2.68 8.09
CA VAL A 442 12.96 4.03 7.53
C VAL A 442 13.28 5.12 8.57
N ASN A 443 13.32 4.78 9.86
CA ASN A 443 13.52 5.75 10.96
C ASN A 443 14.88 5.66 11.67
N ILE A 444 15.72 4.68 11.33
CA ILE A 444 17.09 4.62 11.85
C ILE A 444 17.97 5.64 11.15
N GLU A 445 18.79 6.35 11.92
CA GLU A 445 19.77 7.32 11.47
C GLU A 445 21.17 6.93 11.97
N ILE A 446 22.23 7.43 11.33
CA ILE A 446 23.57 7.39 11.92
C ILE A 446 23.66 8.34 13.12
N LEU A 447 24.35 7.95 14.20
CA LEU A 447 24.67 8.87 15.29
C LEU A 447 25.82 9.78 14.84
N LYS A 448 25.52 11.06 14.61
CA LYS A 448 26.46 12.04 14.02
C LYS A 448 27.33 12.76 15.04
N GLU A 449 26.85 12.89 16.27
CA GLU A 449 27.46 13.71 17.33
C GLU A 449 27.10 13.15 18.71
N PHE A 450 27.95 13.44 19.71
CA PHE A 450 27.73 13.10 21.12
C PHE A 450 28.23 14.26 22.00
N PRO A 451 27.56 14.62 23.12
CA PRO A 451 26.33 14.05 23.67
C PRO A 451 25.11 14.26 22.75
N ILE A 452 24.10 13.40 22.88
CA ILE A 452 22.86 13.50 22.09
C ILE A 452 22.03 14.67 22.62
N LEU A 453 21.68 15.63 21.75
CA LEU A 453 20.91 16.83 22.12
C LEU A 453 19.48 16.83 21.57
N SER A 454 18.55 17.29 22.41
CA SER A 454 17.16 17.64 22.06
C SER A 454 17.09 19.02 21.40
N LYS A 455 16.24 19.14 20.37
CA LYS A 455 15.90 20.39 19.67
C LYS A 455 14.62 21.04 20.21
N LEU A 456 13.96 20.44 21.20
CA LEU A 456 12.84 21.02 21.92
C LEU A 456 13.29 22.15 22.86
N ASP A 457 12.40 23.12 23.09
CA ASP A 457 12.64 24.28 23.96
C ASP A 457 13.02 23.87 25.40
N PRO A 458 14.25 24.16 25.87
CA PRO A 458 14.68 23.79 27.21
C PRO A 458 13.89 24.48 28.34
N ALA A 459 13.27 25.63 28.08
CA ALA A 459 12.41 26.31 29.06
C ALA A 459 11.08 25.56 29.31
N VAL A 460 10.69 24.66 28.41
CA VAL A 460 9.46 23.84 28.51
C VAL A 460 9.79 22.38 28.85
N TYR A 461 10.87 21.83 28.29
CA TYR A 461 11.17 20.39 28.36
C TYR A 461 12.39 20.04 29.22
N GLY A 462 13.04 21.02 29.85
CA GLY A 462 14.23 20.84 30.68
C GLY A 462 15.52 20.76 29.86
N PRO A 463 16.67 20.39 30.48
CA PRO A 463 17.98 20.40 29.82
C PRO A 463 17.97 19.57 28.51
N PRO A 464 18.58 20.06 27.41
CA PRO A 464 18.49 19.41 26.11
C PRO A 464 19.25 18.08 26.03
N GLU A 465 20.23 17.85 26.89
CA GLU A 465 21.12 16.69 26.89
C GLU A 465 20.35 15.38 27.16
N SER A 466 20.62 14.32 26.40
CA SER A 466 20.17 12.96 26.73
C SER A 466 20.77 12.50 28.05
N ALA A 467 20.05 11.65 28.78
CA ALA A 467 20.58 10.97 29.97
C ALA A 467 21.56 9.82 29.62
N ILE A 468 21.71 9.46 28.34
CA ILE A 468 22.71 8.49 27.87
C ILE A 468 24.10 9.14 27.98
N THR A 469 25.01 8.52 28.72
CA THR A 469 26.40 8.96 28.88
C THR A 469 27.35 8.15 27.99
N GLU A 470 28.58 8.62 27.85
CA GLU A 470 29.62 8.00 27.01
C GLU A 470 30.01 6.61 27.54
N GLU A 471 30.23 6.50 28.85
CA GLU A 471 30.67 5.27 29.53
C GLU A 471 29.66 4.14 29.35
N LEU A 472 28.35 4.46 29.39
CA LEU A 472 27.26 3.51 29.15
C LEU A 472 27.26 2.94 27.72
N ILE A 473 27.79 3.69 26.75
CA ILE A 473 27.96 3.21 25.38
C ILE A 473 29.28 2.42 25.30
N GLU A 474 30.41 3.00 25.74
CA GLU A 474 31.76 2.40 25.67
C GLU A 474 31.83 0.98 26.26
N HIS A 475 31.15 0.74 27.39
CA HIS A 475 31.06 -0.59 28.01
C HIS A 475 30.61 -1.68 27.03
N GLU A 476 29.72 -1.34 26.09
CA GLU A 476 29.23 -2.25 25.05
C GLU A 476 30.10 -2.24 23.78
N LEU A 477 30.95 -1.25 23.53
CA LEU A 477 31.71 -1.11 22.26
C LEU A 477 32.92 -2.04 22.13
N HIS A 478 33.17 -2.91 23.12
CA HIS A 478 34.31 -3.84 23.16
C HIS A 478 35.70 -3.16 23.16
N GLY A 479 35.83 -2.00 23.82
CA GLY A 479 37.11 -1.27 23.93
C GLY A 479 37.39 -0.30 22.78
N MET A 480 36.35 0.14 22.07
CA MET A 480 36.35 1.27 21.14
C MET A 480 35.65 2.44 21.82
N SER A 481 36.16 3.67 21.65
CA SER A 481 35.51 4.86 22.20
C SER A 481 34.34 5.34 21.34
N VAL A 482 33.48 6.19 21.90
CA VAL A 482 32.29 6.70 21.18
C VAL A 482 32.68 7.55 19.98
N GLU A 483 33.68 8.44 20.08
CA GLU A 483 34.07 9.29 18.96
C GLU A 483 34.66 8.45 17.81
N LYS A 484 35.46 7.43 18.13
CA LYS A 484 35.95 6.48 17.13
C LYS A 484 34.83 5.66 16.50
N ALA A 485 33.81 5.28 17.26
CA ALA A 485 32.66 4.56 16.72
C ALA A 485 31.73 5.46 15.87
N ILE A 486 31.74 6.78 16.09
CA ILE A 486 31.11 7.77 15.20
C ILE A 486 31.95 7.95 13.93
N GLU A 487 33.27 8.10 14.05
CA GLU A 487 34.21 8.23 12.91
C GLU A 487 34.13 7.02 11.96
N GLU A 488 34.19 5.80 12.49
CA GLU A 488 34.03 4.56 11.71
C GLU A 488 32.59 4.33 11.20
N LYS A 489 31.62 5.20 11.54
CA LYS A 489 30.19 5.12 11.19
C LYS A 489 29.49 3.87 11.72
N ARG A 490 29.77 3.52 12.97
CA ARG A 490 29.34 2.27 13.62
C ARG A 490 28.29 2.48 14.71
N LEU A 491 28.00 3.72 15.10
CA LEU A 491 26.88 4.06 15.97
C LEU A 491 25.68 4.59 15.18
N PHE A 492 24.50 4.10 15.54
CA PHE A 492 23.22 4.44 14.92
C PHE A 492 22.19 4.74 16.01
N ILE A 493 21.14 5.49 15.66
CA ILE A 493 20.11 5.92 16.60
C ILE A 493 18.71 5.78 15.99
N LEU A 494 17.76 5.35 16.82
CA LEU A 494 16.32 5.48 16.59
C LEU A 494 15.81 6.52 17.59
N ASN A 495 15.45 7.71 17.11
CA ASN A 495 15.14 8.88 17.96
C ASN A 495 13.67 9.30 17.81
N TYR A 496 12.85 8.98 18.80
CA TYR A 496 11.44 9.39 18.88
C TYR A 496 11.17 10.43 19.98
N HIS A 497 12.20 10.85 20.73
CA HIS A 497 12.09 11.79 21.83
C HIS A 497 11.42 13.10 21.41
N ASP A 498 12.03 13.83 20.48
CA ASP A 498 11.66 15.21 20.16
C ASP A 498 10.27 15.31 19.51
N MET A 499 9.84 14.28 18.78
CA MET A 499 8.51 14.22 18.17
C MET A 499 7.41 13.84 19.17
N LEU A 500 7.69 12.92 20.11
CA LEU A 500 6.65 12.36 20.99
C LEU A 500 6.57 13.06 22.35
N LEU A 501 7.68 13.60 22.89
CA LEU A 501 7.69 14.26 24.21
C LEU A 501 6.61 15.35 24.37
N PRO A 502 6.32 16.20 23.36
CA PRO A 502 5.23 17.18 23.42
C PRO A 502 3.81 16.58 23.56
N PHE A 503 3.66 15.26 23.39
CA PHE A 503 2.40 14.54 23.48
C PHE A 503 2.33 13.56 24.67
N ILE A 504 3.45 13.21 25.32
CA ILE A 504 3.45 12.15 26.35
C ILE A 504 2.52 12.46 27.53
N GLU A 505 2.40 13.71 27.98
CA GLU A 505 1.44 14.08 29.05
C GLU A 505 -0.01 13.81 28.61
N LYS A 506 -0.38 14.27 27.40
CA LYS A 506 -1.70 14.02 26.79
C LYS A 506 -1.97 12.52 26.63
N MET A 507 -0.97 11.74 26.22
CA MET A 507 -1.08 10.29 26.05
C MET A 507 -1.22 9.56 27.38
N ASN A 508 -0.53 10.03 28.42
CA ASN A 508 -0.51 9.41 29.74
C ASN A 508 -1.73 9.80 30.61
N SER A 509 -2.45 10.88 30.28
CA SER A 509 -3.74 11.18 30.91
C SER A 509 -4.89 10.30 30.39
N LEU A 510 -4.73 9.64 29.24
CA LEU A 510 -5.74 8.73 28.70
C LEU A 510 -5.88 7.45 29.55
N PRO A 511 -7.12 6.94 29.74
CA PRO A 511 -7.34 5.67 30.43
C PRO A 511 -6.72 4.50 29.65
N GLY A 512 -6.15 3.56 30.39
CA GLY A 512 -5.55 2.34 29.84
C GLY A 512 -4.35 2.57 28.91
N ARG A 513 -3.68 3.73 28.96
CA ARG A 513 -2.49 4.04 28.14
C ARG A 513 -1.38 4.65 29.00
N LYS A 514 -0.13 4.25 28.75
CA LYS A 514 1.09 4.85 29.30
C LYS A 514 2.24 4.69 28.30
N ALA A 515 2.95 5.77 28.04
CA ALA A 515 4.04 5.86 27.09
C ALA A 515 5.18 6.74 27.65
N TYR A 516 6.33 6.57 27.03
CA TYR A 516 7.49 7.47 27.12
C TYR A 516 7.81 7.94 25.70
N ALA A 517 8.58 9.01 25.57
CA ALA A 517 9.25 9.37 24.32
C ALA A 517 10.67 8.76 24.36
N SER A 518 11.04 7.96 23.36
CA SER A 518 12.23 7.10 23.43
C SER A 518 13.39 7.53 22.54
N ARG A 519 14.60 7.20 22.98
CA ARG A 519 15.78 7.06 22.11
C ARG A 519 16.36 5.66 22.25
N THR A 520 16.97 5.14 21.21
CA THR A 520 17.73 3.88 21.28
C THR A 520 18.98 4.01 20.45
N VAL A 521 20.15 3.78 21.06
CA VAL A 521 21.44 3.75 20.37
C VAL A 521 21.77 2.29 20.05
N PHE A 522 22.30 2.08 18.86
CA PHE A 522 22.69 0.77 18.33
C PHE A 522 24.15 0.82 17.88
N PHE A 523 24.84 -0.31 17.98
CA PHE A 523 26.19 -0.49 17.45
C PHE A 523 26.19 -1.53 16.33
N TYR A 524 26.89 -1.22 15.24
CA TYR A 524 27.10 -2.11 14.10
C TYR A 524 28.44 -2.84 14.27
N ASP A 525 28.38 -4.14 14.50
CA ASP A 525 29.54 -4.96 14.84
C ASP A 525 30.39 -5.33 13.59
N GLN A 526 31.61 -5.83 13.84
CA GLN A 526 32.50 -6.30 12.75
C GLN A 526 31.99 -7.58 12.07
N ALA A 527 30.93 -8.21 12.59
CA ALA A 527 30.25 -9.32 11.94
C ALA A 527 29.12 -8.83 10.99
N GLY A 528 28.89 -7.52 10.88
CA GLY A 528 27.87 -6.93 10.00
C GLY A 528 26.46 -6.91 10.60
N ILE A 529 26.34 -7.06 11.92
CA ILE A 529 25.07 -7.14 12.66
C ILE A 529 24.87 -5.87 13.48
N LEU A 530 23.66 -5.32 13.44
CA LEU A 530 23.23 -4.23 14.31
C LEU A 530 22.73 -4.81 15.65
N ARG A 531 23.22 -4.30 16.79
CA ARG A 531 22.70 -4.61 18.13
C ARG A 531 22.29 -3.36 18.91
N PRO A 532 21.22 -3.39 19.72
CA PRO A 532 20.90 -2.30 20.62
C PRO A 532 21.94 -2.25 21.75
N VAL A 533 22.31 -1.05 22.17
CA VAL A 533 23.27 -0.81 23.27
C VAL A 533 22.53 -0.26 24.49
N VAL A 534 21.73 0.79 24.29
CA VAL A 534 21.09 1.53 25.38
C VAL A 534 19.77 2.15 24.90
N ILE A 535 18.78 2.16 25.79
CA ILE A 535 17.47 2.79 25.58
C ILE A 535 17.29 3.92 26.60
N GLU A 536 17.00 5.13 26.13
CA GLU A 536 16.48 6.22 26.95
C GLU A 536 14.95 6.24 26.80
N LEU A 537 14.23 6.30 27.92
CA LEU A 537 12.80 6.57 27.98
C LEU A 537 12.56 7.85 28.79
N SER A 538 12.03 8.87 28.13
CA SER A 538 11.79 10.19 28.73
C SER A 538 10.30 10.45 28.94
N LEU A 539 9.99 11.08 30.06
CA LEU A 539 8.71 11.72 30.37
C LEU A 539 8.91 13.25 30.38
N PRO A 540 7.84 14.05 30.26
CA PRO A 540 7.93 15.49 30.47
C PRO A 540 8.46 15.81 31.89
N PRO A 541 9.20 16.93 32.06
CA PRO A 541 9.69 17.34 33.37
C PRO A 541 8.52 17.65 34.32
N SER A 542 8.73 17.45 35.61
CA SER A 542 7.75 17.78 36.65
C SER A 542 8.41 18.54 37.81
N PRO A 543 7.65 19.21 38.70
CA PRO A 543 8.21 19.87 39.87
C PRO A 543 8.97 18.94 40.84
N SER A 544 8.69 17.63 40.79
CA SER A 544 9.39 16.60 41.57
C SER A 544 10.47 15.85 40.79
N SER A 545 10.50 15.97 39.46
CA SER A 545 11.48 15.35 38.56
C SER A 545 11.82 16.31 37.40
N PRO A 546 12.71 17.30 37.62
CA PRO A 546 13.06 18.29 36.59
C PRO A 546 13.82 17.70 35.39
N CYS A 547 14.44 16.53 35.54
CA CYS A 547 15.05 15.76 34.47
C CYS A 547 14.45 14.34 34.47
N ASN A 548 13.27 14.21 33.87
CA ASN A 548 12.42 13.01 33.97
C ASN A 548 12.79 11.95 32.90
N LYS A 549 14.07 11.56 32.88
CA LYS A 549 14.69 10.70 31.86
C LYS A 549 15.26 9.45 32.52
N HIS A 550 14.94 8.27 31.98
CA HIS A 550 15.40 6.99 32.50
C HIS A 550 16.21 6.24 31.44
N VAL A 551 17.32 5.62 31.83
CA VAL A 551 18.21 4.88 30.93
C VAL A 551 18.22 3.41 31.30
N TYR A 552 18.15 2.56 30.28
CA TYR A 552 18.12 1.10 30.41
C TYR A 552 19.17 0.49 29.48
N ILE A 553 19.86 -0.53 29.98
CA ILE A 553 20.90 -1.31 29.28
C ILE A 553 20.59 -2.80 29.39
N HIS A 554 21.28 -3.63 28.62
CA HIS A 554 21.18 -5.09 28.75
C HIS A 554 21.90 -5.56 30.02
N GLY A 555 21.15 -5.75 31.11
CA GLY A 555 21.70 -6.26 32.37
C GLY A 555 21.90 -7.79 32.41
N HIS A 556 22.71 -8.26 33.35
CA HIS A 556 23.18 -9.64 33.43
C HIS A 556 22.38 -10.54 34.39
N ASP A 557 21.28 -10.03 34.97
CA ASP A 557 20.45 -10.74 35.95
C ASP A 557 18.98 -10.86 35.49
N ALA A 558 18.19 -11.64 36.22
CA ALA A 558 16.81 -11.93 35.86
C ALA A 558 15.88 -10.69 35.92
N THR A 559 16.12 -9.76 36.84
CA THR A 559 15.32 -8.54 37.02
C THR A 559 15.59 -7.56 35.89
N THR A 560 16.87 -7.23 35.66
CA THR A 560 17.27 -6.30 34.59
C THR A 560 16.90 -6.82 33.19
N HIS A 561 17.00 -8.13 32.95
CA HIS A 561 16.55 -8.75 31.70
C HIS A 561 15.03 -8.57 31.43
N TRP A 562 14.18 -8.48 32.45
CA TRP A 562 12.75 -8.18 32.28
C TRP A 562 12.47 -6.67 32.16
N ILE A 563 13.23 -5.81 32.85
CA ILE A 563 13.18 -4.35 32.67
C ILE A 563 13.55 -3.99 31.22
N TRP A 564 14.61 -4.60 30.68
CA TRP A 564 15.05 -4.42 29.29
C TRP A 564 13.96 -4.79 28.26
N LYS A 565 13.19 -5.86 28.52
CA LYS A 565 12.03 -6.23 27.67
C LYS A 565 10.92 -5.18 27.71
N LEU A 566 10.63 -4.62 28.88
CA LEU A 566 9.66 -3.51 29.01
C LEU A 566 10.16 -2.27 28.26
N ALA A 567 11.46 -1.96 28.34
CA ALA A 567 12.06 -0.85 27.61
C ALA A 567 11.93 -1.02 26.08
N LYS A 568 12.32 -2.19 25.55
CA LYS A 568 12.11 -2.53 24.13
C LYS A 568 10.62 -2.45 23.72
N ALA A 569 9.69 -2.89 24.56
CA ALA A 569 8.26 -2.82 24.27
C ALA A 569 7.74 -1.37 24.18
N HIS A 570 8.25 -0.45 25.01
CA HIS A 570 7.95 0.98 24.87
C HIS A 570 8.53 1.58 23.57
N VAL A 571 9.74 1.22 23.18
CA VAL A 571 10.33 1.62 21.89
C VAL A 571 9.50 1.07 20.71
N CYS A 572 9.09 -0.20 20.74
CA CYS A 572 8.21 -0.77 19.73
C CYS A 572 6.83 -0.09 19.66
N SER A 573 6.30 0.41 20.78
CA SER A 573 5.04 1.17 20.79
C SER A 573 5.19 2.60 20.27
N ASN A 574 6.34 3.25 20.49
CA ASN A 574 6.70 4.48 19.79
C ASN A 574 6.80 4.20 18.28
N ASP A 575 7.57 3.18 17.88
CA ASP A 575 7.81 2.81 16.49
C ASP A 575 6.51 2.48 15.74
N ALA A 576 5.62 1.68 16.34
CA ALA A 576 4.32 1.36 15.75
C ALA A 576 3.43 2.61 15.56
N GLY A 577 3.45 3.56 16.50
CA GLY A 577 2.74 4.82 16.37
C GLY A 577 3.28 5.70 15.24
N VAL A 578 4.60 5.86 15.15
CA VAL A 578 5.26 6.66 14.11
C VAL A 578 5.13 6.02 12.74
N HIS A 579 5.35 4.70 12.66
CA HIS A 579 5.10 3.88 11.48
C HIS A 579 3.72 4.16 10.90
N GLN A 580 2.66 3.94 11.68
CA GLN A 580 1.30 4.00 11.15
C GLN A 580 0.82 5.43 10.88
N LEU A 581 1.20 6.41 11.71
CA LEU A 581 0.70 7.79 11.60
C LEU A 581 1.53 8.69 10.67
N VAL A 582 2.85 8.48 10.63
CA VAL A 582 3.79 9.36 9.93
C VAL A 582 4.29 8.72 8.64
N ASN A 583 4.93 7.55 8.72
CA ASN A 583 5.56 6.95 7.53
C ASN A 583 4.53 6.32 6.59
N HIS A 584 3.54 5.64 7.15
CA HIS A 584 2.47 5.03 6.40
C HIS A 584 1.41 6.08 6.03
N TRP A 585 0.53 6.46 6.97
CA TRP A 585 -0.62 7.32 6.68
C TRP A 585 -0.28 8.71 6.13
N LEU A 586 0.65 9.45 6.74
CA LEU A 586 0.97 10.79 6.25
C LEU A 586 1.78 10.75 4.95
N ARG A 587 2.97 10.13 4.98
CA ARG A 587 3.96 10.24 3.90
C ARG A 587 3.55 9.50 2.61
N THR A 588 2.72 8.45 2.71
CA THR A 588 2.10 7.81 1.53
C THR A 588 0.66 8.32 1.31
N HIS A 589 -0.34 7.78 2.00
CA HIS A 589 -1.77 8.01 1.74
C HIS A 589 -2.15 9.51 1.61
N ALA A 590 -1.88 10.31 2.65
CA ALA A 590 -2.40 11.68 2.72
C ALA A 590 -1.70 12.64 1.75
N CYS A 591 -0.41 12.44 1.49
CA CYS A 591 0.34 13.19 0.48
C CYS A 591 -0.06 12.78 -0.95
N MET A 592 -0.19 11.48 -1.23
CA MET A 592 -0.53 10.98 -2.56
C MET A 592 -1.94 11.39 -3.01
N GLU A 593 -2.94 11.37 -2.12
CA GLU A 593 -4.31 11.85 -2.43
C GLU A 593 -4.30 13.30 -2.95
N THR A 594 -3.41 14.15 -2.44
CA THR A 594 -3.22 15.52 -2.94
C THR A 594 -2.68 15.56 -4.38
N TYR A 595 -1.71 14.71 -4.74
CA TYR A 595 -1.15 14.66 -6.10
C TYR A 595 -2.18 14.16 -7.11
N LEU A 596 -2.93 13.13 -6.76
CA LEU A 596 -3.94 12.51 -7.62
C LEU A 596 -5.12 13.45 -7.90
N ILE A 597 -5.60 14.17 -6.88
CA ILE A 597 -6.61 15.22 -7.06
C ILE A 597 -6.11 16.28 -8.06
N ALA A 598 -4.85 16.73 -7.97
CA ALA A 598 -4.30 17.68 -8.94
C ALA A 598 -4.17 17.07 -10.35
N THR A 599 -3.72 15.82 -10.46
CA THR A 599 -3.56 15.10 -11.74
C THR A 599 -4.87 15.09 -12.53
N HIS A 600 -5.97 14.64 -11.93
CA HIS A 600 -7.28 14.55 -12.59
C HIS A 600 -7.95 15.93 -12.80
N ARG A 601 -7.44 17.00 -12.16
CA ARG A 601 -7.93 18.38 -12.32
C ARG A 601 -7.17 19.20 -13.33
N GLN A 602 -5.93 18.86 -13.67
CA GLN A 602 -5.04 19.74 -14.43
C GLN A 602 -4.42 19.10 -15.67
N LEU A 603 -4.25 17.78 -15.70
CA LEU A 603 -3.71 17.05 -16.84
C LEU A 603 -4.85 16.32 -17.56
N SER A 604 -5.03 16.56 -18.86
CA SER A 604 -6.02 15.83 -19.67
C SER A 604 -5.70 14.32 -19.73
N ALA A 605 -6.70 13.47 -19.99
CA ALA A 605 -6.48 12.04 -20.25
C ALA A 605 -5.57 11.75 -21.48
N MET A 606 -5.40 12.74 -22.38
CA MET A 606 -4.41 12.69 -23.47
C MET A 606 -2.99 13.10 -23.04
N HIS A 607 -2.82 13.74 -21.89
CA HIS A 607 -1.53 14.27 -21.44
C HIS A 607 -0.56 13.11 -21.12
N PRO A 608 0.69 13.12 -21.60
CA PRO A 608 1.62 12.02 -21.37
C PRO A 608 1.84 11.78 -19.86
N ILE A 609 2.08 12.84 -19.09
CA ILE A 609 2.24 12.72 -17.62
C ILE A 609 0.97 12.21 -16.89
N TYR A 610 -0.24 12.43 -17.43
CA TYR A 610 -1.45 11.80 -16.89
C TYR A 610 -1.40 10.28 -17.13
N LYS A 611 -1.12 9.85 -18.37
CA LYS A 611 -1.02 8.43 -18.74
C LYS A 611 0.02 7.68 -17.90
N LEU A 612 1.14 8.34 -17.58
CA LEU A 612 2.18 7.79 -16.71
C LEU A 612 1.75 7.65 -15.24
N ILE A 613 1.05 8.64 -14.67
CA ILE A 613 0.67 8.65 -13.24
C ILE A 613 -0.63 7.89 -12.95
N HIS A 614 -1.55 7.77 -13.92
CA HIS A 614 -2.87 7.16 -13.71
C HIS A 614 -2.84 5.71 -13.17
N PRO A 615 -1.96 4.79 -13.60
CA PRO A 615 -1.84 3.45 -12.99
C PRO A 615 -1.52 3.51 -11.48
N HIS A 616 -0.75 4.52 -11.07
CA HIS A 616 -0.37 4.76 -9.67
C HIS A 616 -1.47 5.46 -8.85
N ALA A 617 -2.59 5.85 -9.47
CA ALA A 617 -3.76 6.40 -8.81
C ALA A 617 -4.68 5.31 -8.21
N ARG A 618 -4.82 4.17 -8.92
CA ARG A 618 -5.83 3.12 -8.71
C ARG A 618 -6.18 2.89 -7.22
N TYR A 619 -7.46 3.09 -6.88
CA TYR A 619 -8.04 2.85 -5.56
C TYR A 619 -7.60 3.78 -4.39
N THR A 620 -6.62 4.67 -4.58
CA THR A 620 -6.05 5.52 -3.51
C THR A 620 -7.09 6.43 -2.84
N LEU A 621 -8.00 7.03 -3.63
CA LEU A 621 -9.01 7.95 -3.08
C LEU A 621 -10.08 7.20 -2.26
N GLU A 622 -10.57 6.05 -2.74
CA GLU A 622 -11.57 5.23 -2.02
C GLU A 622 -10.99 4.67 -0.72
N ILE A 623 -9.76 4.15 -0.70
CA ILE A 623 -9.19 3.64 0.56
C ILE A 623 -8.98 4.77 1.57
N ASN A 624 -8.52 5.95 1.14
CA ASN A 624 -8.40 7.10 2.03
C ASN A 624 -9.76 7.57 2.56
N ALA A 625 -10.82 7.52 1.74
CA ALA A 625 -12.18 7.83 2.18
C ALA A 625 -12.70 6.81 3.21
N LEU A 626 -12.44 5.51 3.01
CA LEU A 626 -12.74 4.45 3.98
C LEU A 626 -11.92 4.58 5.27
N ALA A 627 -10.66 5.03 5.18
CA ALA A 627 -9.80 5.31 6.32
C ALA A 627 -10.32 6.50 7.14
N ARG A 628 -10.72 7.60 6.48
CA ARG A 628 -11.44 8.73 7.11
C ARG A 628 -12.77 8.31 7.73
N GLN A 629 -13.41 7.23 7.24
CA GLN A 629 -14.69 6.74 7.77
C GLN A 629 -14.56 5.76 8.96
N SER A 630 -13.49 4.97 9.07
CA SER A 630 -13.42 3.86 10.04
C SER A 630 -12.05 3.61 10.70
N LEU A 631 -10.97 4.16 10.16
CA LEU A 631 -9.61 3.90 10.64
C LEU A 631 -9.13 5.04 11.55
N ILE A 632 -9.10 6.28 11.03
CA ILE A 632 -8.53 7.48 11.67
C ILE A 632 -9.58 8.49 12.18
N ASN A 633 -10.87 8.18 12.10
CA ASN A 633 -11.93 9.01 12.66
C ASN A 633 -11.91 9.03 14.20
N GLY A 634 -12.61 10.00 14.80
CA GLY A 634 -12.92 9.99 16.23
C GLY A 634 -13.68 8.72 16.61
N GLY A 635 -13.12 7.92 17.53
CA GLY A 635 -13.61 6.59 17.91
C GLY A 635 -13.19 5.44 16.97
N GLY A 636 -12.30 5.70 16.00
CA GLY A 636 -11.83 4.76 14.99
C GLY A 636 -10.94 3.63 15.52
N ILE A 637 -10.42 2.81 14.61
CA ILE A 637 -9.53 1.70 14.97
C ILE A 637 -8.20 2.21 15.53
N ILE A 638 -7.61 3.24 14.92
CA ILE A 638 -6.30 3.78 15.34
C ILE A 638 -6.36 4.36 16.75
N GLU A 639 -7.35 5.21 17.05
CA GLU A 639 -7.52 5.79 18.39
C GLU A 639 -7.75 4.70 19.47
N ALA A 640 -8.47 3.64 19.12
CA ALA A 640 -8.75 2.55 20.04
C ALA A 640 -7.53 1.67 20.36
N CYS A 641 -6.60 1.51 19.42
CA CYS A 641 -5.54 0.49 19.46
C CYS A 641 -4.10 1.02 19.57
N PHE A 642 -3.85 2.33 19.42
CA PHE A 642 -2.51 2.92 19.54
C PHE A 642 -2.37 3.88 20.74
N SER A 643 -1.13 4.04 21.23
CA SER A 643 -0.80 4.90 22.37
C SER A 643 -1.26 6.36 22.26
N PRO A 644 -1.30 7.02 21.08
CA PRO A 644 -1.77 8.40 20.95
C PRO A 644 -3.26 8.62 21.25
N GLY A 645 -4.12 7.59 21.15
CA GLY A 645 -5.56 7.74 21.32
C GLY A 645 -6.16 8.86 20.46
N LYS A 646 -6.97 9.74 21.07
CA LYS A 646 -7.59 10.89 20.39
C LYS A 646 -6.62 11.98 19.90
N TYR A 647 -5.33 11.86 20.21
CA TYR A 647 -4.28 12.78 19.77
C TYR A 647 -3.49 12.26 18.54
N ALA A 648 -3.82 11.07 18.01
CA ALA A 648 -3.15 10.44 16.87
C ALA A 648 -2.95 11.39 15.67
N MET A 649 -3.99 12.13 15.30
CA MET A 649 -3.93 13.05 14.16
C MET A 649 -3.23 14.39 14.47
N GLU A 650 -3.13 14.77 15.74
CA GLU A 650 -2.28 15.91 16.14
C GLU A 650 -0.79 15.59 15.94
N ILE A 651 -0.37 14.36 16.26
CA ILE A 651 0.99 13.87 16.00
C ILE A 651 1.28 13.84 14.49
N SER A 652 0.35 13.30 13.69
CA SER A 652 0.47 13.33 12.23
C SER A 652 0.64 14.75 11.68
N SER A 653 -0.13 15.73 12.18
CA SER A 653 0.01 17.14 11.78
C SER A 653 1.33 17.76 12.23
N ALA A 654 1.82 17.43 13.43
CA ALA A 654 3.13 17.90 13.91
C ALA A 654 4.29 17.33 13.08
N ALA A 655 4.21 16.05 12.70
CA ALA A 655 5.17 15.42 11.79
C ALA A 655 5.12 16.02 10.38
N TYR A 656 3.92 16.32 9.85
CA TYR A 656 3.79 17.07 8.60
C TYR A 656 4.46 18.43 8.70
N LYS A 657 4.23 19.20 9.77
CA LYS A 657 4.88 20.51 9.97
C LYS A 657 6.40 20.40 9.95
N ASN A 658 6.96 19.51 10.77
CA ASN A 658 8.36 19.54 11.18
C ASN A 658 9.30 18.60 10.41
N MET A 659 8.77 17.54 9.78
CA MET A 659 9.57 16.48 9.16
C MET A 659 9.34 16.34 7.65
N TRP A 660 8.10 16.54 7.18
CA TRP A 660 7.76 16.31 5.78
C TRP A 660 8.22 17.46 4.86
N ARG A 661 8.90 17.08 3.76
CA ARG A 661 9.28 17.93 2.62
C ARG A 661 9.46 17.05 1.39
N PHE A 662 8.86 17.45 0.27
CA PHE A 662 8.74 16.63 -0.94
C PHE A 662 10.09 16.13 -1.49
N ASP A 663 11.10 17.01 -1.50
CA ASP A 663 12.44 16.75 -2.03
C ASP A 663 13.27 15.76 -1.20
N MET A 664 12.79 15.38 -0.01
CA MET A 664 13.41 14.35 0.86
C MET A 664 12.51 13.12 1.04
N GLU A 665 11.49 12.95 0.20
CA GLU A 665 10.74 11.70 0.04
C GLU A 665 11.32 10.79 -1.06
N ALA A 666 12.25 11.31 -1.86
CA ALA A 666 13.08 10.53 -2.76
C ALA A 666 14.02 9.59 -1.97
N LEU A 667 14.06 8.30 -2.31
CA LEU A 667 14.80 7.30 -1.52
C LEU A 667 16.31 7.63 -1.33
N PRO A 668 17.07 8.06 -2.36
CA PRO A 668 18.47 8.45 -2.16
C PRO A 668 18.62 9.63 -1.20
N ALA A 669 17.74 10.63 -1.30
CA ALA A 669 17.75 11.82 -0.45
C ALA A 669 17.38 11.50 1.00
N ASP A 670 16.39 10.62 1.24
CA ASP A 670 16.06 10.10 2.57
C ASP A 670 17.27 9.38 3.21
N LEU A 671 17.94 8.50 2.47
CA LEU A 671 19.09 7.75 2.96
C LEU A 671 20.28 8.66 3.30
N VAL A 672 20.57 9.66 2.47
CA VAL A 672 21.62 10.66 2.74
C VAL A 672 21.23 11.57 3.92
N ARG A 673 19.98 12.04 4.01
CA ARG A 673 19.44 12.82 5.15
C ARG A 673 19.68 12.12 6.47
N ARG A 674 19.27 10.84 6.56
CA ARG A 674 19.46 9.98 7.73
C ARG A 674 20.91 9.52 7.94
N GLY A 675 21.80 9.81 6.99
CA GLY A 675 23.21 9.39 6.99
C GLY A 675 23.41 7.88 6.85
N MET A 676 22.39 7.16 6.35
CA MET A 676 22.45 5.74 6.01
C MET A 676 23.07 5.50 4.62
N ALA A 677 23.28 6.56 3.85
CA ALA A 677 24.10 6.59 2.64
C ALA A 677 24.99 7.85 2.61
N VAL A 678 25.99 7.83 1.74
CA VAL A 678 26.75 9.02 1.29
C VAL A 678 26.53 9.23 -0.19
N GLU A 679 26.67 10.47 -0.65
CA GLU A 679 26.72 10.78 -2.09
C GLU A 679 27.96 10.13 -2.72
N ASP A 680 27.77 9.45 -3.85
CA ASP A 680 28.81 8.74 -4.59
C ASP A 680 28.40 8.67 -6.07
N PRO A 681 28.81 9.63 -6.91
CA PRO A 681 28.42 9.69 -8.33
C PRO A 681 28.90 8.50 -9.18
N SER A 682 29.76 7.63 -8.64
CA SER A 682 30.17 6.39 -9.31
C SER A 682 29.18 5.23 -9.11
N MET A 683 28.26 5.36 -8.16
CA MET A 683 27.28 4.33 -7.81
C MET A 683 25.93 4.55 -8.51
N PRO A 684 25.16 3.47 -8.79
CA PRO A 684 23.76 3.58 -9.18
C PRO A 684 22.97 4.45 -8.19
N CYS A 685 22.05 5.27 -8.71
CA CYS A 685 21.30 6.27 -7.94
C CYS A 685 22.15 7.37 -7.26
N GLY A 686 23.46 7.47 -7.57
CA GLY A 686 24.36 8.51 -7.07
C GLY A 686 24.70 8.41 -5.57
N VAL A 687 24.44 7.26 -4.94
CA VAL A 687 24.63 7.07 -3.49
C VAL A 687 25.24 5.71 -3.15
N ARG A 688 26.07 5.68 -2.10
CA ARG A 688 26.63 4.45 -1.51
C ARG A 688 26.13 4.27 -0.08
N LEU A 689 25.59 3.11 0.23
CA LEU A 689 25.10 2.80 1.58
C LEU A 689 26.24 2.77 2.62
N VAL A 690 25.92 3.17 3.85
CA VAL A 690 26.81 3.04 5.02
C VAL A 690 26.71 1.63 5.62
N ILE A 691 25.51 1.03 5.60
CA ILE A 691 25.29 -0.40 5.85
C ILE A 691 24.92 -1.04 4.51
N GLU A 692 25.83 -1.81 3.91
CA GLU A 692 25.59 -2.49 2.62
C GLU A 692 24.43 -3.48 2.72
N ASP A 693 24.42 -4.30 3.78
CA ASP A 693 23.32 -5.22 4.11
C ASP A 693 22.21 -4.53 4.92
N TYR A 694 21.67 -3.43 4.35
CA TYR A 694 20.45 -2.77 4.78
C TYR A 694 19.34 -3.19 3.80
N PRO A 695 18.49 -4.17 4.13
CA PRO A 695 17.68 -4.87 3.10
C PRO A 695 16.67 -3.97 2.40
N TYR A 696 15.96 -3.12 3.15
CA TYR A 696 15.07 -2.10 2.58
C TYR A 696 15.81 -1.15 1.61
N ALA A 697 16.94 -0.59 2.02
CA ALA A 697 17.65 0.40 1.20
C ALA A 697 18.33 -0.23 -0.02
N SER A 698 18.98 -1.38 0.16
CA SER A 698 19.70 -2.08 -0.90
C SER A 698 18.77 -2.62 -2.00
N ASP A 699 17.55 -3.04 -1.66
CA ASP A 699 16.53 -3.46 -2.64
C ASP A 699 15.77 -2.25 -3.20
N GLY A 700 15.41 -1.30 -2.34
CA GLY A 700 14.68 -0.09 -2.72
C GLY A 700 15.44 0.74 -3.74
N LEU A 701 16.77 0.84 -3.63
CA LEU A 701 17.60 1.53 -4.62
C LEU A 701 17.59 0.86 -6.00
N LEU A 702 17.36 -0.46 -6.10
CA LEU A 702 17.18 -1.14 -7.40
C LEU A 702 15.84 -0.75 -8.03
N ILE A 703 14.75 -0.82 -7.25
CA ILE A 703 13.40 -0.45 -7.68
C ILE A 703 13.35 1.04 -8.06
N TRP A 704 13.92 1.92 -7.24
CA TRP A 704 14.08 3.34 -7.53
C TRP A 704 14.87 3.58 -8.84
N SER A 705 15.98 2.86 -9.06
CA SER A 705 16.75 2.98 -10.31
C SER A 705 15.92 2.62 -11.53
N ALA A 706 15.14 1.54 -11.47
CA ALA A 706 14.30 1.10 -12.59
C ALA A 706 13.15 2.09 -12.86
N ILE A 707 12.50 2.62 -11.81
CA ILE A 707 11.49 3.67 -11.95
C ILE A 707 12.10 4.92 -12.59
N LYS A 708 13.27 5.36 -12.08
CA LYS A 708 13.97 6.56 -12.58
C LYS A 708 14.34 6.43 -14.06
N GLU A 709 14.94 5.32 -14.47
CA GLU A 709 15.35 5.04 -15.85
C GLU A 709 14.16 5.05 -16.82
N TYR A 710 13.03 4.43 -16.41
CA TYR A 710 11.78 4.45 -17.18
C TYR A 710 11.19 5.86 -17.28
N VAL A 711 11.11 6.58 -16.15
CA VAL A 711 10.55 7.94 -16.09
C VAL A 711 11.37 8.95 -16.89
N GLU A 712 12.70 8.94 -16.77
CA GLU A 712 13.58 9.84 -17.54
C GLU A 712 13.44 9.59 -19.04
N SER A 713 13.44 8.33 -19.47
CA SER A 713 13.23 7.96 -20.88
C SER A 713 11.85 8.39 -21.40
N TYR A 714 10.80 8.22 -20.58
CA TYR A 714 9.42 8.63 -20.90
C TYR A 714 9.29 10.16 -21.02
N VAL A 715 9.94 10.91 -20.12
CA VAL A 715 9.94 12.38 -20.15
C VAL A 715 10.73 12.89 -21.35
N ASP A 716 11.88 12.30 -21.66
CA ASP A 716 12.71 12.67 -22.81
C ASP A 716 12.00 12.48 -24.16
N HIS A 717 11.18 11.43 -24.28
CA HIS A 717 10.34 11.18 -25.46
C HIS A 717 9.35 12.31 -25.75
N PHE A 718 8.64 12.79 -24.72
CA PHE A 718 7.60 13.81 -24.89
C PHE A 718 8.10 15.26 -24.81
N TYR A 719 9.18 15.52 -24.08
CA TYR A 719 9.70 16.87 -23.81
C TYR A 719 11.05 17.12 -24.54
N SER A 720 11.13 16.76 -25.81
CA SER A 720 12.34 16.87 -26.64
C SER A 720 12.84 18.32 -26.83
N GLU A 721 11.93 19.28 -26.99
CA GLU A 721 12.26 20.66 -27.36
C GLU A 721 12.71 21.54 -26.18
N PRO A 722 13.62 22.51 -26.38
CA PRO A 722 13.98 23.50 -25.37
C PRO A 722 12.75 24.30 -24.89
N ASN A 723 12.60 24.44 -23.57
CA ASN A 723 11.45 25.09 -22.91
C ASN A 723 10.10 24.35 -23.07
N SER A 724 10.07 23.11 -23.58
CA SER A 724 8.84 22.31 -23.67
C SER A 724 8.13 22.22 -22.31
N VAL A 725 8.86 21.89 -21.23
CA VAL A 725 8.39 21.81 -19.84
C VAL A 725 7.79 23.13 -19.31
N THR A 726 8.41 24.27 -19.60
CA THR A 726 7.92 25.60 -19.14
C THR A 726 6.80 26.16 -20.01
N SER A 727 6.68 25.69 -21.26
CA SER A 727 5.57 26.02 -22.16
C SER A 727 4.29 25.20 -21.91
N ASP A 728 4.40 24.10 -21.17
CA ASP A 728 3.30 23.18 -20.89
C ASP A 728 2.34 23.72 -19.82
N ILE A 729 1.29 24.40 -20.29
CA ILE A 729 0.28 25.03 -19.42
C ILE A 729 -0.50 24.07 -18.53
N GLU A 730 -0.59 22.76 -18.86
CA GLU A 730 -1.27 21.77 -18.01
C GLU A 730 -0.32 21.28 -16.92
N LEU A 731 0.92 20.91 -17.28
CA LEU A 731 1.97 20.52 -16.33
C LEU A 731 2.29 21.64 -15.33
N GLN A 732 2.41 22.88 -15.80
CA GLN A 732 2.63 24.05 -14.94
C GLN A 732 1.43 24.33 -14.02
N ALA A 733 0.19 24.17 -14.50
CA ALA A 733 -1.00 24.31 -13.67
C ALA A 733 -1.13 23.20 -12.62
N TRP A 734 -0.77 21.96 -12.98
CA TRP A 734 -0.72 20.79 -12.11
C TRP A 734 0.20 20.99 -10.90
N TRP A 735 1.48 21.29 -11.15
CA TRP A 735 2.44 21.49 -10.06
C TRP A 735 2.12 22.70 -9.19
N ASN A 736 1.67 23.80 -9.81
CA ASN A 736 1.20 24.96 -9.07
C ASN A 736 -0.04 24.66 -8.20
N GLU A 737 -0.94 23.77 -8.61
CA GLU A 737 -2.11 23.41 -7.78
C GLU A 737 -1.75 22.44 -6.65
N ILE A 738 -0.83 21.49 -6.88
CA ILE A 738 -0.24 20.65 -5.81
C ILE A 738 0.33 21.53 -4.71
N LYS A 739 1.21 22.48 -5.07
CA LYS A 739 1.87 23.38 -4.12
C LYS A 739 0.89 24.35 -3.46
N ASN A 740 0.05 25.04 -4.25
CA ASN A 740 -0.76 26.17 -3.77
C ASN A 740 -2.20 25.83 -3.35
N LYS A 741 -2.66 24.58 -3.48
CA LYS A 741 -3.93 24.12 -2.89
C LYS A 741 -3.76 22.84 -2.09
N GLY A 742 -3.19 21.80 -2.69
CA GLY A 742 -3.02 20.48 -2.05
C GLY A 742 -2.13 20.51 -0.79
N HIS A 743 -0.97 21.15 -0.90
CA HIS A 743 -0.05 21.40 0.21
C HIS A 743 -0.02 22.88 0.64
N PHE A 744 -1.17 23.57 0.58
CA PHE A 744 -1.28 25.01 0.84
C PHE A 744 -0.53 25.49 2.09
N ASP A 745 -0.54 24.72 3.18
CA ASP A 745 0.11 25.09 4.45
C ASP A 745 1.65 25.09 4.39
N LYS A 746 2.23 24.48 3.34
CA LYS A 746 3.67 24.44 3.02
C LYS A 746 4.01 25.09 1.67
N ARG A 747 3.07 25.81 1.04
CA ARG A 747 3.27 26.44 -0.29
C ARG A 747 4.45 27.43 -0.37
N SER A 748 4.81 28.04 0.76
CA SER A 748 5.87 29.07 0.87
C SER A 748 7.26 28.50 1.15
N GLU A 749 7.39 27.18 1.27
CA GLU A 749 8.66 26.53 1.58
C GLU A 749 9.67 26.64 0.42
N PRO A 750 10.98 26.83 0.69
CA PRO A 750 11.97 27.07 -0.36
C PRO A 750 12.44 25.81 -1.09
N TRP A 751 12.19 24.62 -0.53
CA TRP A 751 12.69 23.33 -1.03
C TRP A 751 11.82 22.67 -2.11
N TRP A 752 10.69 23.27 -2.49
CA TRP A 752 9.88 22.75 -3.60
C TRP A 752 10.66 22.79 -4.92
N PRO A 753 10.78 21.66 -5.65
CA PRO A 753 11.24 21.64 -7.04
C PRO A 753 10.50 22.67 -7.90
N LYS A 754 11.17 23.19 -8.92
CA LYS A 754 10.64 24.33 -9.69
C LYS A 754 9.68 23.90 -10.79
N LEU A 755 9.94 22.74 -11.40
CA LEU A 755 9.33 22.32 -12.67
C LEU A 755 9.76 23.19 -13.86
N ASP A 756 11.04 23.60 -13.91
CA ASP A 756 11.61 24.34 -15.04
C ASP A 756 12.23 23.39 -16.10
N THR A 757 12.62 22.18 -15.69
CA THR A 757 13.51 21.29 -16.45
C THR A 757 12.98 19.85 -16.58
N LYS A 758 13.53 19.05 -17.51
CA LYS A 758 13.17 17.63 -17.65
C LYS A 758 13.58 16.82 -16.42
N GLU A 759 14.66 17.27 -15.78
CA GLU A 759 15.25 16.74 -14.57
C GLU A 759 14.35 17.03 -13.35
N ASP A 760 13.75 18.23 -13.24
CA ASP A 760 12.68 18.52 -12.26
C ASP A 760 11.51 17.53 -12.45
N VAL A 761 10.99 17.45 -13.69
CA VAL A 761 9.82 16.61 -14.03
C VAL A 761 10.09 15.15 -13.70
N SER A 762 11.24 14.62 -14.12
CA SER A 762 11.62 13.22 -13.89
C SER A 762 11.84 12.93 -12.41
N GLY A 763 12.46 13.85 -11.66
CA GLY A 763 12.66 13.73 -10.22
C GLY A 763 11.34 13.74 -9.44
N ILE A 764 10.41 14.64 -9.79
CA ILE A 764 9.07 14.72 -9.20
C ILE A 764 8.30 13.41 -9.44
N LEU A 765 8.26 12.94 -10.69
CA LEU A 765 7.48 11.75 -11.07
C LEU A 765 8.07 10.46 -10.52
N THR A 766 9.41 10.30 -10.53
CA THR A 766 10.10 9.18 -9.87
C THR A 766 9.76 9.14 -8.38
N THR A 767 9.72 10.30 -7.72
CA THR A 767 9.37 10.41 -6.30
C THR A 767 7.91 10.00 -6.06
N MET A 768 6.95 10.49 -6.85
CA MET A 768 5.54 10.10 -6.73
C MET A 768 5.31 8.61 -6.96
N ILE A 769 5.92 8.03 -8.00
CA ILE A 769 5.77 6.62 -8.34
C ILE A 769 6.41 5.74 -7.27
N TRP A 770 7.58 6.11 -6.73
CA TRP A 770 8.18 5.44 -5.58
C TRP A 770 7.28 5.47 -4.33
N ILE A 771 6.70 6.64 -4.00
CA ILE A 771 5.78 6.81 -2.86
C ILE A 771 4.57 5.88 -3.01
N ALA A 772 3.96 5.84 -4.19
CA ALA A 772 2.76 5.06 -4.48
C ALA A 772 3.00 3.54 -4.48
N SER A 773 4.19 3.11 -4.91
CA SER A 773 4.53 1.70 -5.13
C SER A 773 5.49 1.17 -4.05
N GLY A 774 6.80 1.21 -4.27
CA GLY A 774 7.81 0.58 -3.41
C GLY A 774 7.83 1.09 -1.96
N GLN A 775 7.65 2.40 -1.75
CA GLN A 775 7.63 2.99 -0.42
C GLN A 775 6.42 2.51 0.40
N HIS A 776 5.24 2.53 -0.23
CA HIS A 776 4.00 2.04 0.36
C HIS A 776 4.09 0.54 0.63
N ALA A 777 4.53 -0.26 -0.35
CA ALA A 777 4.65 -1.70 -0.21
C ALA A 777 5.55 -2.13 0.98
N ALA A 778 6.72 -1.47 1.11
CA ALA A 778 7.67 -1.72 2.20
C ALA A 778 7.13 -1.36 3.60
N LEU A 779 6.16 -0.45 3.69
CA LEU A 779 5.55 0.00 4.95
C LEU A 779 4.20 -0.68 5.25
N ASN A 780 3.50 -1.16 4.23
CA ASN A 780 2.15 -1.71 4.35
C ASN A 780 2.13 -3.24 4.54
N PHE A 781 2.67 -4.01 3.57
CA PHE A 781 2.47 -5.47 3.54
C PHE A 781 3.26 -6.24 4.61
N GLY A 782 4.12 -5.55 5.36
CA GLY A 782 4.79 -6.08 6.56
C GLY A 782 3.94 -6.01 7.83
N GLN A 783 2.78 -5.33 7.82
CA GLN A 783 1.99 -5.05 9.03
C GLN A 783 1.59 -6.30 9.78
N TYR A 784 1.06 -7.32 9.10
CA TYR A 784 0.71 -8.59 9.72
C TYR A 784 1.92 -9.54 9.84
N PRO A 785 2.76 -9.74 8.79
CA PRO A 785 3.93 -10.62 8.88
C PRO A 785 4.90 -10.32 10.03
N PHE A 786 5.09 -9.05 10.39
CA PHE A 786 5.95 -8.61 11.51
C PHE A 786 5.18 -8.08 12.72
N GLY A 787 4.04 -7.41 12.52
CA GLY A 787 3.27 -6.80 13.61
C GLY A 787 2.18 -7.69 14.23
N GLY A 788 1.78 -8.77 13.54
CA GLY A 788 0.66 -9.63 13.97
C GLY A 788 0.88 -10.38 15.29
N TYR A 789 2.11 -10.43 15.83
CA TYR A 789 2.40 -10.99 17.16
C TYR A 789 2.70 -9.87 18.17
N VAL A 790 1.69 -9.56 19.00
CA VAL A 790 1.68 -8.37 19.87
C VAL A 790 2.93 -8.21 20.77
N PRO A 791 3.53 -9.24 21.40
CA PRO A 791 4.77 -9.09 22.16
C PRO A 791 5.99 -8.61 21.36
N SER A 792 6.00 -8.79 20.03
CA SER A 792 7.08 -8.30 19.15
C SER A 792 6.91 -6.82 18.78
N ARG A 793 5.67 -6.36 18.61
CA ARG A 793 5.36 -5.01 18.11
C ARG A 793 4.05 -4.47 18.73
N PRO A 794 4.02 -4.21 20.05
CA PRO A 794 2.81 -3.72 20.71
C PRO A 794 2.45 -2.31 20.22
N THR A 795 1.23 -2.11 19.74
CA THR A 795 0.77 -0.81 19.21
C THR A 795 0.46 0.20 20.30
N LEU A 796 0.18 -0.26 21.52
CA LEU A 796 0.15 0.56 22.72
C LEU A 796 0.77 -0.12 23.94
N MET A 797 1.13 0.68 24.94
CA MET A 797 1.50 0.23 26.28
C MET A 797 0.53 0.83 27.30
N ARG A 798 0.24 0.10 28.39
CA ARG A 798 -0.79 0.43 29.39
C ARG A 798 -0.26 0.82 30.76
N LYS A 799 1.01 0.53 31.03
CA LYS A 799 1.73 0.85 32.27
C LYS A 799 3.09 1.48 31.95
N LEU A 800 3.65 2.21 32.91
CA LEU A 800 5.06 2.60 32.92
C LEU A 800 5.93 1.44 33.46
N ILE A 801 7.25 1.59 33.44
CA ILE A 801 8.18 0.64 34.07
C ILE A 801 8.20 0.89 35.58
N PRO A 802 7.88 -0.10 36.45
CA PRO A 802 7.78 0.14 37.89
C PRO A 802 9.11 0.49 38.56
N LEU A 803 9.15 1.63 39.25
CA LEU A 803 10.32 2.11 40.00
C LEU A 803 10.45 1.37 41.34
N GLU A 804 11.67 1.17 41.84
CA GLU A 804 11.95 0.31 43.01
C GLU A 804 11.19 0.69 44.30
N ASN A 805 10.77 1.96 44.40
CA ASN A 805 9.98 2.51 45.51
C ASN A 805 8.45 2.41 45.32
N GLU A 806 7.96 1.79 44.26
CA GLU A 806 6.53 1.67 43.94
C GLU A 806 5.94 0.29 44.28
N GLN A 807 4.67 0.26 44.69
CA GLN A 807 3.96 -1.00 45.00
C GLN A 807 3.85 -1.96 43.78
N ASP A 808 3.88 -1.44 42.55
CA ASP A 808 3.88 -2.27 41.34
C ASP A 808 5.25 -2.94 41.08
N HIS A 809 6.34 -2.46 41.70
CA HIS A 809 7.65 -3.10 41.62
C HIS A 809 7.70 -4.39 42.43
N GLU A 810 7.09 -4.44 43.63
CA GLU A 810 6.91 -5.72 44.34
C GLU A 810 6.15 -6.76 43.51
N LYS A 811 5.14 -6.32 42.75
CA LYS A 811 4.34 -7.20 41.86
C LYS A 811 5.18 -7.68 40.68
N PHE A 812 6.02 -6.80 40.12
CA PHE A 812 7.00 -7.11 39.09
C PHE A 812 8.05 -8.13 39.56
N ILE A 813 8.68 -7.94 40.72
CA ILE A 813 9.67 -8.89 41.27
C ILE A 813 9.04 -10.28 41.51
N ARG A 814 7.78 -10.34 41.98
CA ARG A 814 7.09 -11.61 42.21
C ARG A 814 6.62 -12.30 40.92
N ASN A 815 6.24 -11.55 39.88
CA ASN A 815 5.82 -12.11 38.59
C ASN A 815 6.05 -11.12 37.43
N PRO A 816 7.28 -11.07 36.87
CA PRO A 816 7.63 -10.08 35.85
C PRO A 816 6.98 -10.38 34.49
N GLN A 817 6.67 -11.66 34.22
CA GLN A 817 5.91 -12.07 33.03
C GLN A 817 4.49 -11.50 33.06
N HIS A 818 3.78 -11.62 34.19
CA HIS A 818 2.45 -11.04 34.34
C HIS A 818 2.50 -9.52 34.26
N THR A 819 3.49 -8.86 34.86
CA THR A 819 3.67 -7.41 34.69
C THR A 819 3.82 -7.05 33.22
N PHE A 820 4.73 -7.69 32.49
CA PHE A 820 4.92 -7.49 31.04
C PHE A 820 3.62 -7.66 30.24
N LEU A 821 2.92 -8.79 30.39
CA LEU A 821 1.65 -9.06 29.70
C LEU A 821 0.51 -8.10 30.11
N SER A 822 0.51 -7.61 31.36
CA SER A 822 -0.43 -6.59 31.83
C SER A 822 -0.12 -5.18 31.31
N SER A 823 1.10 -4.94 30.81
CA SER A 823 1.51 -3.69 30.14
C SER A 823 1.19 -3.69 28.64
N LEU A 824 1.17 -4.86 27.99
CA LEU A 824 0.74 -5.02 26.58
C LEU A 824 -0.76 -4.71 26.40
N PRO A 825 -1.25 -4.45 25.16
CA PRO A 825 -2.67 -4.26 24.87
C PRO A 825 -3.57 -5.40 25.38
N THR A 826 -4.84 -5.12 25.67
CA THR A 826 -5.83 -6.14 26.08
C THR A 826 -6.21 -7.08 24.95
N GLN A 827 -6.84 -8.21 25.28
CA GLN A 827 -7.24 -9.21 24.28
C GLN A 827 -8.18 -8.61 23.21
N LEU A 828 -9.06 -7.69 23.60
CA LEU A 828 -9.90 -6.90 22.69
C LEU A 828 -9.06 -5.98 21.78
N GLN A 829 -8.14 -5.20 22.34
CA GLN A 829 -7.30 -4.28 21.57
C GLN A 829 -6.40 -5.02 20.58
N ALA A 830 -5.78 -6.12 21.02
CA ALA A 830 -4.96 -7.02 20.21
C ALA A 830 -5.76 -7.62 19.05
N THR A 831 -6.90 -8.25 19.34
CA THR A 831 -7.78 -8.84 18.31
C THR A 831 -8.24 -7.79 17.30
N LYS A 832 -8.58 -6.57 17.75
CA LYS A 832 -9.03 -5.47 16.89
C LYS A 832 -7.92 -4.92 15.98
N ILE A 833 -6.67 -4.86 16.44
CA ILE A 833 -5.55 -4.39 15.59
C ILE A 833 -5.02 -5.48 14.66
N MET A 834 -4.93 -6.73 15.12
CA MET A 834 -4.56 -7.87 14.27
C MET A 834 -5.54 -8.04 13.10
N ALA A 835 -6.85 -7.85 13.34
CA ALA A 835 -7.88 -7.85 12.30
C ALA A 835 -7.64 -6.81 11.19
N ALA A 836 -7.22 -5.61 11.58
CA ALA A 836 -6.91 -4.53 10.65
C ALA A 836 -5.59 -4.82 9.91
N GLN A 837 -4.53 -5.21 10.62
CA GLN A 837 -3.23 -5.53 10.04
C GLN A 837 -3.32 -6.68 9.01
N ASP A 838 -4.08 -7.75 9.31
CA ASP A 838 -4.34 -8.89 8.42
C ASP A 838 -4.98 -8.42 7.10
N THR A 839 -6.01 -7.58 7.20
CA THR A 839 -6.64 -7.02 5.99
C THR A 839 -5.70 -6.07 5.25
N LEU A 840 -5.05 -5.13 5.94
CA LEU A 840 -4.15 -4.15 5.31
C LEU A 840 -2.95 -4.82 4.63
N SER A 841 -2.53 -6.01 5.10
CA SER A 841 -1.47 -6.81 4.47
C SER A 841 -1.97 -7.73 3.35
N THR A 842 -3.25 -7.66 2.95
CA THR A 842 -3.86 -8.55 1.95
C THR A 842 -3.84 -7.92 0.55
N HIS A 843 -3.13 -8.53 -0.39
CA HIS A 843 -3.33 -8.23 -1.82
C HIS A 843 -4.67 -8.79 -2.30
N SER A 844 -5.39 -8.05 -3.15
CA SER A 844 -6.64 -8.55 -3.73
C SER A 844 -6.43 -9.37 -5.02
N PRO A 845 -7.43 -10.14 -5.50
CA PRO A 845 -7.32 -10.87 -6.76
C PRO A 845 -7.31 -9.99 -8.02
N ASP A 846 -7.59 -8.69 -7.87
CA ASP A 846 -7.59 -7.64 -8.91
C ASP A 846 -6.51 -6.57 -8.67
N GLU A 847 -5.44 -6.93 -7.97
CA GLU A 847 -4.26 -6.10 -7.77
C GLU A 847 -3.43 -6.00 -9.06
N GLU A 848 -2.94 -4.79 -9.36
CA GLU A 848 -2.03 -4.54 -10.49
C GLU A 848 -0.65 -4.17 -9.92
N TYR A 849 0.38 -5.00 -10.19
CA TYR A 849 1.72 -4.82 -9.66
C TYR A 849 2.59 -3.89 -10.52
N LEU A 850 3.65 -3.35 -9.93
CA LEU A 850 4.60 -2.45 -10.59
C LEU A 850 5.22 -3.13 -11.82
N GLY A 851 5.19 -2.44 -12.96
CA GLY A 851 5.60 -2.99 -14.24
C GLY A 851 4.61 -3.97 -14.87
N GLN A 852 3.37 -4.04 -14.38
CA GLN A 852 2.27 -4.78 -15.01
C GLN A 852 1.17 -3.83 -15.47
N VAL A 853 0.60 -4.13 -16.64
CA VAL A 853 -0.63 -3.53 -17.18
C VAL A 853 -1.62 -4.67 -17.41
N SER A 854 -2.83 -4.54 -16.89
CA SER A 854 -3.90 -5.53 -17.14
C SER A 854 -4.12 -5.72 -18.64
N HIS A 855 -4.30 -6.97 -19.09
CA HIS A 855 -4.59 -7.27 -20.51
C HIS A 855 -5.85 -6.55 -21.02
N LEU A 856 -6.78 -6.17 -20.13
CA LEU A 856 -7.96 -5.36 -20.47
C LEU A 856 -7.65 -3.89 -20.77
N HIS A 857 -6.44 -3.43 -20.45
CA HIS A 857 -5.96 -2.05 -20.62
C HIS A 857 -4.81 -1.98 -21.65
N SER A 858 -4.61 -3.01 -22.48
CA SER A 858 -3.50 -3.12 -23.44
C SER A 858 -3.40 -1.94 -24.42
N HIS A 859 -4.52 -1.29 -24.76
CA HIS A 859 -4.59 -0.16 -25.69
C HIS A 859 -4.40 1.23 -25.04
N TRP A 860 -3.86 1.33 -23.82
CA TRP A 860 -3.76 2.58 -23.03
C TRP A 860 -3.03 3.75 -23.72
N ILE A 861 -2.09 3.46 -24.62
CA ILE A 861 -1.38 4.44 -25.45
C ILE A 861 -1.23 3.96 -26.90
N ASN A 862 -1.28 4.89 -27.86
CA ASN A 862 -0.89 4.65 -29.25
C ASN A 862 0.53 5.16 -29.50
N ASP A 863 1.51 4.52 -28.88
CA ASP A 863 2.93 4.86 -29.02
C ASP A 863 3.78 3.61 -28.80
N HIS A 864 4.50 3.16 -29.84
CA HIS A 864 5.29 1.94 -29.79
C HIS A 864 6.56 2.10 -28.94
N GLU A 865 7.19 3.29 -28.94
CA GLU A 865 8.42 3.53 -28.20
C GLU A 865 8.16 3.57 -26.69
N ILE A 866 7.03 4.16 -26.29
CA ILE A 866 6.56 4.08 -24.90
C ILE A 866 6.20 2.64 -24.48
N VAL A 867 5.58 1.84 -25.35
CA VAL A 867 5.30 0.43 -25.06
C VAL A 867 6.60 -0.39 -24.93
N GLU A 868 7.60 -0.12 -25.76
CA GLU A 868 8.93 -0.75 -25.64
C GLU A 868 9.65 -0.34 -24.35
N LEU A 869 9.59 0.95 -23.98
CA LEU A 869 10.11 1.47 -22.72
C LEU A 869 9.46 0.81 -21.51
N PHE A 870 8.13 0.64 -21.53
CA PHE A 870 7.41 -0.07 -20.48
C PHE A 870 7.83 -1.55 -20.41
N ASN A 871 7.95 -2.23 -21.55
CA ASN A 871 8.41 -3.63 -21.60
C ASN A 871 9.85 -3.78 -21.05
N ARG A 872 10.75 -2.82 -21.33
CA ARG A 872 12.09 -2.78 -20.74
C ARG A 872 12.04 -2.60 -19.22
N PHE A 873 11.18 -1.71 -18.72
CA PHE A 873 10.94 -1.53 -17.27
C PHE A 873 10.40 -2.80 -16.61
N SER A 874 9.42 -3.47 -17.20
CA SER A 874 8.87 -4.75 -16.73
C SER A 874 9.96 -5.83 -16.62
N ALA A 875 10.74 -6.05 -17.69
CA ALA A 875 11.83 -7.02 -17.70
C ALA A 875 12.92 -6.69 -16.67
N ARG A 876 13.21 -5.40 -16.45
CA ARG A 876 14.15 -4.95 -15.41
C ARG A 876 13.65 -5.28 -14.00
N LEU A 877 12.35 -5.22 -13.74
CA LEU A 877 11.78 -5.62 -12.46
C LEU A 877 11.82 -7.15 -12.24
N GLU A 878 11.65 -7.95 -13.29
CA GLU A 878 11.86 -9.42 -13.22
C GLU A 878 13.32 -9.77 -12.88
N GLU A 879 14.30 -9.06 -13.46
CA GLU A 879 15.71 -9.21 -13.11
C GLU A 879 15.98 -8.81 -11.64
N ILE A 880 15.38 -7.71 -11.18
CA ILE A 880 15.48 -7.26 -9.78
C ILE A 880 14.85 -8.27 -8.82
N GLU A 881 13.73 -8.90 -9.17
CA GLU A 881 13.21 -10.03 -8.40
C GLU A 881 14.24 -11.17 -8.32
N GLY A 882 14.92 -11.49 -9.43
CA GLY A 882 16.03 -12.44 -9.45
C GLY A 882 17.16 -12.07 -8.48
N ILE A 883 17.59 -10.81 -8.49
CA ILE A 883 18.65 -10.27 -7.61
C ILE A 883 18.24 -10.36 -6.13
N ILE A 884 17.01 -9.96 -5.79
CA ILE A 884 16.50 -10.00 -4.40
C ILE A 884 16.38 -11.46 -3.92
N ASN A 885 15.89 -12.36 -4.77
CA ASN A 885 15.82 -13.80 -4.48
C ASN A 885 17.20 -14.46 -4.32
N LEU A 886 18.25 -13.93 -4.95
CA LEU A 886 19.64 -14.37 -4.75
C LEU A 886 20.21 -13.81 -3.44
N ARG A 887 20.03 -12.51 -3.17
CA ARG A 887 20.43 -11.86 -1.90
C ARG A 887 19.81 -12.55 -0.68
N ASN A 888 18.53 -12.93 -0.76
CA ASN A 888 17.83 -13.63 0.33
C ASN A 888 18.36 -15.06 0.61
N LYS A 889 19.16 -15.62 -0.30
CA LYS A 889 19.83 -16.94 -0.16
C LYS A 889 21.32 -16.82 0.21
N ASP A 890 21.89 -15.62 0.18
CA ASP A 890 23.31 -15.40 0.50
C ASP A 890 23.53 -15.34 2.01
N ALA A 891 24.13 -16.39 2.58
CA ALA A 891 24.42 -16.49 4.01
C ALA A 891 25.41 -15.43 4.54
N ARG A 892 26.00 -14.60 3.67
CA ARG A 892 26.80 -13.43 4.04
C ARG A 892 25.93 -12.23 4.45
N LEU A 893 24.69 -12.14 3.93
CA LEU A 893 23.74 -11.04 4.13
C LEU A 893 22.80 -11.33 5.33
N LYS A 894 23.36 -11.22 6.52
CA LYS A 894 22.78 -11.67 7.80
C LYS A 894 21.52 -10.91 8.24
N ASN A 895 21.29 -9.70 7.75
CA ASN A 895 20.11 -8.91 8.10
C ASN A 895 18.87 -9.31 7.27
N ARG A 896 19.07 -10.06 6.17
CA ARG A 896 18.02 -10.49 5.23
C ARG A 896 17.28 -11.74 5.64
N SER A 897 17.99 -12.78 6.06
CA SER A 897 17.44 -14.11 6.33
C SER A 897 18.36 -14.91 7.27
N GLY A 898 17.88 -16.05 7.78
CA GLY A 898 18.67 -16.90 8.67
C GLY A 898 17.83 -17.88 9.48
N ALA A 899 18.45 -18.53 10.46
CA ALA A 899 17.76 -19.45 11.37
C ALA A 899 16.65 -18.73 12.15
N GLY A 900 15.40 -19.16 11.96
CA GLY A 900 14.22 -18.52 12.56
C GLY A 900 13.75 -17.22 11.89
N VAL A 901 14.54 -16.65 10.98
CA VAL A 901 14.26 -15.34 10.36
C VAL A 901 13.53 -15.53 9.02
N PRO A 902 12.41 -14.83 8.75
CA PRO A 902 11.81 -14.79 7.42
C PRO A 902 12.69 -13.94 6.46
N PRO A 903 12.81 -14.31 5.17
CA PRO A 903 13.52 -13.49 4.19
C PRO A 903 12.87 -12.12 4.04
N TYR A 904 13.66 -11.09 3.74
CA TYR A 904 13.14 -9.77 3.38
C TYR A 904 12.61 -9.79 1.95
N GLU A 905 11.28 -9.91 1.78
CA GLU A 905 10.62 -9.99 0.47
C GLU A 905 9.64 -8.83 0.20
N LEU A 906 9.53 -7.84 1.10
CA LEU A 906 8.60 -6.69 0.98
C LEU A 906 8.85 -5.78 -0.24
N LEU A 907 10.02 -5.88 -0.87
CA LEU A 907 10.38 -5.17 -2.10
C LEU A 907 10.62 -6.12 -3.28
N VAL A 908 10.15 -7.36 -3.20
CA VAL A 908 10.04 -8.24 -4.38
C VAL A 908 8.84 -7.78 -5.22
N PRO A 909 9.00 -7.43 -6.51
CA PRO A 909 7.92 -6.90 -7.35
C PRO A 909 6.66 -7.74 -7.44
N THR A 910 6.76 -9.05 -7.71
CA THR A 910 5.57 -9.89 -7.99
C THR A 910 5.00 -10.58 -6.76
N SER A 911 3.70 -10.86 -6.78
CA SER A 911 3.00 -11.56 -5.68
C SER A 911 1.68 -12.18 -6.16
N GLY A 912 0.94 -12.75 -5.22
CA GLY A 912 -0.41 -13.27 -5.43
C GLY A 912 -1.38 -12.77 -4.34
N PRO A 913 -2.69 -13.02 -4.48
CA PRO A 913 -3.69 -12.57 -3.52
C PRO A 913 -3.50 -13.19 -2.12
N GLY A 914 -3.84 -12.43 -1.08
CA GLY A 914 -3.68 -12.82 0.32
C GLY A 914 -2.56 -12.09 1.05
N VAL A 915 -2.29 -12.52 2.28
CA VAL A 915 -1.20 -11.99 3.12
C VAL A 915 0.11 -12.74 2.82
N THR A 916 0.85 -12.24 1.84
CA THR A 916 2.08 -12.89 1.35
C THR A 916 3.36 -12.30 1.92
N GLY A 917 3.37 -11.00 2.28
CA GLY A 917 4.57 -10.29 2.74
C GLY A 917 5.56 -9.95 1.63
N ARG A 918 5.10 -9.90 0.37
CA ARG A 918 5.85 -9.55 -0.84
C ARG A 918 4.92 -9.01 -1.92
N GLY A 919 5.45 -8.30 -2.90
CA GLY A 919 4.67 -7.68 -3.98
C GLY A 919 4.63 -6.17 -3.85
N ILE A 920 4.89 -5.49 -4.97
CA ILE A 920 4.81 -4.03 -5.07
C ILE A 920 3.63 -3.69 -5.99
N PRO A 921 2.47 -3.24 -5.47
CA PRO A 921 1.39 -2.69 -6.30
C PRO A 921 1.84 -1.45 -7.07
N ASN A 922 1.11 -1.09 -8.13
CA ASN A 922 1.28 0.23 -8.77
C ASN A 922 0.92 1.38 -7.82
N SER A 923 -0.04 1.20 -6.90
CA SER A 923 -0.69 2.28 -6.15
C SER A 923 -0.91 1.98 -4.66
N ILE A 924 -1.43 2.98 -3.93
CA ILE A 924 -1.85 2.87 -2.53
C ILE A 924 -3.27 2.27 -2.50
N SER A 925 -3.36 0.96 -2.71
CA SER A 925 -4.63 0.28 -3.03
C SER A 925 -5.35 -0.37 -1.84
N ILE A 926 -4.83 -0.25 -0.62
CA ILE A 926 -5.24 -1.00 0.59
C ILE A 926 -4.92 -0.20 1.87
#